data_AF-A0A1G3UFY8-F1
#
_entry.id   AF-A0A1G3UFY8-F1
#
_cell.length_a   1.000
_cell.length_b   1.000
_cell.length_c   1.000
_cell.angle_alpha   90.00
_cell.angle_beta   90.00
_cell.angle_gamma   90.00
#
_symmetry.space_group_name_H-M   'P 1'
#
loop_
_entity.id
_entity.type
_entity.pdbx_description
1 polymer ?
#
loop_
_entity_poly.entity_id
_entity_poly.type
_entity_poly.pdbx_seq_one_letter_code
_entity_poly.pdbx_strand_id
1 'polypeptide(L)'
;MSGIHYLKKFDKSQFWRFFVDGRFQKKYNGWVGYEAGERGSVQALLNGFAFMLDNFDISGGLRATYLRELHKVCMLSVETTNLKSSPGDIRYLNSGMPFFAKSTTYNHLVEVFEMRKDDNTAIFNSQKWGKTANELNVDEVYEAMLKDGKINYRNWYPNITKKQQEAIEGKLSLHEFYEAKHAVQMMMVAKMEDIVDRYNKNIKKASTDEEKLRVIALVPRELELLHPFPDGNSRTFSCVTLTHLLTYNGFSPALLENPNLDNEVSLLEWIEEVKKGMQRTKDLIANPELRLFDYSILDMAKEDREKFTQMASELIKKIDNHHEIFLTPKRVVKYTGGEWIKDGVYDNLTFSGVGTYGTYQKGNIYFTMAIKDWIKEEKNVESELKKVLDKGIKAVVLDNLDYAHLIDLPILYVKDCFEAFKKCALTVRQEHNPYTVLITGTEGKTGAKVQFHHILNNQAKTHAVLNSANTEVPVLRSLINLEEDDIIEINEVSVGSDEAYRVERTKMVNPNLCFFTNIGPNHMDMHKTLDNIMTAKSSVVEGLREGGKCILNSSIEHYPKLLNAIYKRRVDVPILTYGNLESDNAKIITKSFDSKRFGWNIKADIDGEIVEYFLPLFQLHAPLTSVGILLAVKEMGYDVKKAAADYDGLVPFETMGRMLSIKKRSGIVHFYDQSRRGGIHGMRSAFNDMKNFKLDGKIVALVGGISTKKDSDWTKEAHGELAKMINESKIDRLYTTGNYMNYVTDNLKNSNIHVTHSDDLDYLAQTLYSEVQGGDLLFIIGNAYLYLGRVADKILKFKDKSKYDSSIDGYELSTKDLLKYKTMIVLDEVENKIPLEISLLNNAISKEDYKEITDKYSTFTDLRASMLMNFFKSLDEDICSNTKFKSVNDDIKETGNASYIYNETYCQKWFNNLDKKPDLPKKQLFGSFYYFGDDKYLLHVEAATMNLHIGFVKYVKDNGKFKVIKMDENEKSEIEEKFSHVIHLPFEYRTWGLKWFSVDCGRLIDFTDAKNYFTVTDFSKSTLNDILSKVVKEL
;
A
#
# COMPACT_ATOMS: atom_id res chain seq x y z
N MET A 1 22.43 -16.27 -8.29
CA MET A 1 21.52 -15.30 -7.68
C MET A 1 22.04 -13.91 -7.95
N SER A 2 21.18 -12.90 -7.84
CA SER A 2 21.61 -11.51 -7.83
C SER A 2 22.39 -11.15 -6.56
N GLY A 3 23.11 -10.04 -6.62
CA GLY A 3 23.80 -9.40 -5.51
C GLY A 3 22.90 -8.58 -4.59
N ILE A 4 21.58 -8.57 -4.79
CA ILE A 4 20.64 -7.84 -3.91
C ILE A 4 20.69 -8.38 -2.47
N HIS A 5 20.99 -9.66 -2.27
CA HIS A 5 21.15 -10.24 -0.94
C HIS A 5 22.24 -9.54 -0.11
N TYR A 6 23.27 -8.94 -0.73
CA TYR A 6 24.25 -8.10 -0.02
C TYR A 6 23.59 -6.83 0.52
N LEU A 7 22.74 -6.16 -0.28
CA LEU A 7 21.97 -4.98 0.17
C LEU A 7 20.93 -5.33 1.25
N LYS A 8 20.38 -6.55 1.24
CA LYS A 8 19.50 -7.04 2.32
C LYS A 8 20.24 -7.14 3.65
N LYS A 9 21.47 -7.68 3.64
CA LYS A 9 22.31 -7.89 4.82
C LYS A 9 23.06 -6.65 5.31
N PHE A 10 23.23 -5.64 4.45
CA PHE A 10 23.96 -4.42 4.79
C PHE A 10 23.18 -3.55 5.78
N ASP A 11 23.88 -2.90 6.71
CA ASP A 11 23.28 -1.97 7.67
C ASP A 11 22.62 -0.79 6.95
N LYS A 12 21.29 -0.72 7.06
CA LYS A 12 20.45 0.26 6.35
C LYS A 12 20.78 1.70 6.74
N SER A 13 21.28 1.93 7.96
CA SER A 13 21.68 3.26 8.43
C SER A 13 22.95 3.78 7.74
N GLN A 14 23.64 2.92 6.98
CA GLN A 14 24.90 3.20 6.32
C GLN A 14 24.81 3.20 4.79
N PHE A 15 23.61 3.13 4.19
CA PHE A 15 23.47 3.12 2.72
C PHE A 15 24.07 4.33 2.02
N TRP A 16 24.23 5.46 2.72
CA TRP A 16 24.93 6.62 2.19
C TRP A 16 26.38 6.32 1.78
N ARG A 17 27.02 5.29 2.34
CA ARG A 17 28.39 4.90 1.97
C ARG A 17 28.52 4.48 0.50
N PHE A 18 27.42 4.07 -0.16
CA PHE A 18 27.45 3.71 -1.58
C PHE A 18 27.55 4.92 -2.52
N PHE A 19 27.40 6.14 -2.00
CA PHE A 19 27.42 7.35 -2.82
C PHE A 19 28.15 8.55 -2.19
N VAL A 20 28.52 8.46 -0.91
CA VAL A 20 29.47 9.40 -0.29
C VAL A 20 30.89 8.87 -0.47
N ASP A 21 31.69 9.62 -1.21
CA ASP A 21 33.12 9.41 -1.43
C ASP A 21 33.86 9.03 -0.14
N GLY A 22 34.54 7.89 -0.16
CA GLY A 22 35.29 7.34 0.98
C GLY A 22 36.23 8.35 1.63
N ARG A 23 36.93 9.16 0.84
CA ARG A 23 37.88 10.18 1.33
C ARG A 23 37.19 11.28 2.14
N PHE A 24 35.89 11.48 1.95
CA PHE A 24 35.13 12.54 2.61
C PHE A 24 34.20 12.05 3.70
N GLN A 25 34.06 10.74 3.94
CA GLN A 25 33.13 10.23 4.96
C GLN A 25 33.43 10.79 6.36
N LYS A 26 34.70 10.83 6.77
CA LYS A 26 35.10 11.48 8.03
C LYS A 26 34.90 12.99 8.02
N LYS A 27 35.29 13.66 6.92
CA LYS A 27 35.17 15.12 6.77
C LYS A 27 33.71 15.60 6.85
N TYR A 28 32.80 14.84 6.25
CA TYR A 28 31.38 15.18 6.18
C TYR A 28 30.54 14.56 7.30
N ASN A 29 31.15 13.83 8.24
CA ASN A 29 30.39 13.06 9.22
C ASN A 29 29.32 12.18 8.54
N GLY A 30 29.77 11.40 7.55
CA GLY A 30 28.92 10.60 6.67
C GLY A 30 28.11 11.44 5.69
N TRP A 31 26.78 11.24 5.69
CA TRP A 31 25.86 11.90 4.76
C TRP A 31 25.56 13.37 5.11
N VAL A 32 25.76 13.77 6.38
CA VAL A 32 25.30 15.08 6.90
C VAL A 32 25.98 16.24 6.18
N GLY A 33 27.31 16.23 6.12
CA GLY A 33 28.10 17.24 5.43
C GLY A 33 28.01 17.13 3.91
N TYR A 34 27.72 15.94 3.38
CA TYR A 34 27.49 15.75 1.95
C TYR A 34 26.18 16.44 1.52
N GLU A 35 25.09 16.23 2.25
CA GLU A 35 23.81 16.91 2.04
C GLU A 35 23.91 18.43 2.27
N ALA A 36 24.69 18.86 3.27
CA ALA A 36 24.90 20.28 3.53
C ALA A 36 25.70 20.98 2.41
N GLY A 37 26.62 20.26 1.76
CA GLY A 37 27.43 20.77 0.64
C GLY A 37 26.65 20.91 -0.66
N GLU A 38 25.67 20.04 -0.89
CA GLU A 38 24.79 20.07 -2.06
C GLU A 38 23.40 19.54 -1.68
N ARG A 39 22.50 20.45 -1.30
CA ARG A 39 21.18 20.11 -0.77
C ARG A 39 20.35 19.33 -1.79
N GLY A 40 19.63 18.33 -1.31
CA GLY A 40 18.82 17.40 -2.10
C GLY A 40 19.61 16.22 -2.68
N SER A 41 20.95 16.22 -2.61
CA SER A 41 21.77 15.18 -3.24
C SER A 41 21.60 13.79 -2.62
N VAL A 42 21.47 13.68 -1.30
CA VAL A 42 21.27 12.39 -0.62
C VAL A 42 19.94 11.78 -1.04
N GLN A 43 18.85 12.58 -1.03
CA GLN A 43 17.54 12.09 -1.43
C GLN A 43 17.52 11.70 -2.92
N ALA A 44 18.15 12.47 -3.80
CA ALA A 44 18.22 12.16 -5.22
C ALA A 44 18.96 10.83 -5.50
N LEU A 45 20.05 10.55 -4.77
CA LEU A 45 20.75 9.27 -4.86
C LEU A 45 19.90 8.12 -4.30
N LEU A 46 19.25 8.28 -3.15
CA LEU A 46 18.31 7.28 -2.62
C LEU A 46 17.21 6.95 -3.63
N ASN A 47 16.65 7.97 -4.30
CA ASN A 47 15.69 7.82 -5.37
C ASN A 47 16.30 7.09 -6.59
N GLY A 48 17.55 7.37 -6.93
CA GLY A 48 18.29 6.68 -8.00
C GLY A 48 18.44 5.18 -7.72
N PHE A 49 18.82 4.79 -6.51
CA PHE A 49 18.89 3.39 -6.09
C PHE A 49 17.49 2.74 -6.06
N ALA A 50 16.45 3.47 -5.65
CA ALA A 50 15.07 2.99 -5.71
C ALA A 50 14.61 2.74 -7.16
N PHE A 51 14.92 3.67 -8.07
CA PHE A 51 14.64 3.54 -9.50
C PHE A 51 15.43 2.40 -10.15
N MET A 52 16.67 2.18 -9.70
CA MET A 52 17.46 1.00 -10.09
C MET A 52 16.74 -0.29 -9.72
N LEU A 53 16.17 -0.41 -8.52
CA LEU A 53 15.45 -1.62 -8.10
C LEU A 53 14.15 -1.83 -8.89
N ASP A 54 13.44 -0.76 -9.24
CA ASP A 54 12.24 -0.84 -10.10
C ASP A 54 12.57 -1.33 -11.52
N ASN A 55 13.81 -1.09 -11.97
CA ASN A 55 14.32 -1.44 -13.28
C ASN A 55 15.46 -2.46 -13.19
N PHE A 56 15.48 -3.27 -12.13
CA PHE A 56 16.60 -4.16 -11.83
C PHE A 56 16.82 -5.23 -12.91
N ASP A 57 15.75 -5.65 -13.58
CA ASP A 57 15.85 -6.64 -14.63
C ASP A 57 16.30 -6.01 -15.96
N ILE A 58 17.58 -6.17 -16.24
CA ILE A 58 18.22 -5.79 -17.52
C ILE A 58 18.54 -7.00 -18.41
N SER A 59 17.76 -8.09 -18.31
CA SER A 59 17.93 -9.30 -19.16
C SER A 59 17.75 -8.99 -20.65
N GLY A 60 16.91 -8.00 -20.97
CA GLY A 60 16.77 -7.43 -22.30
C GLY A 60 17.92 -6.51 -22.75
N GLY A 61 18.95 -6.36 -21.91
CA GLY A 61 20.09 -5.45 -22.08
C GLY A 61 19.91 -4.11 -21.37
N LEU A 62 21.04 -3.48 -21.02
CA LEU A 62 21.11 -2.09 -20.61
C LEU A 62 20.68 -1.19 -21.78
N ARG A 63 20.13 0.00 -21.52
CA ARG A 63 19.68 0.95 -22.54
C ARG A 63 20.17 2.37 -22.25
N ALA A 64 20.57 3.12 -23.26
CA ALA A 64 20.95 4.53 -23.10
C ALA A 64 19.79 5.40 -22.57
N THR A 65 18.56 5.08 -22.96
CA THR A 65 17.34 5.73 -22.43
C THR A 65 17.19 5.51 -20.92
N TYR A 66 17.47 4.31 -20.42
CA TYR A 66 17.47 4.03 -18.98
C TYR A 66 18.49 4.91 -18.25
N LEU A 67 19.72 5.03 -18.76
CA LEU A 67 20.76 5.87 -18.16
C LEU A 67 20.34 7.35 -18.09
N ARG A 68 19.65 7.84 -19.14
CA ARG A 68 19.10 9.20 -19.16
C ARG A 68 17.99 9.41 -18.13
N GLU A 69 17.04 8.49 -18.03
CA GLU A 69 15.98 8.60 -17.02
C GLU A 69 16.54 8.43 -15.61
N LEU A 70 17.51 7.53 -15.40
CA LEU A 70 18.23 7.38 -14.13
C LEU A 70 18.92 8.69 -13.73
N HIS A 71 19.59 9.36 -14.67
CA HIS A 71 20.21 10.66 -14.41
C HIS A 71 19.17 11.71 -13.97
N LYS A 72 17.98 11.74 -14.58
CA LYS A 72 16.90 12.65 -14.14
C LYS A 72 16.56 12.45 -12.67
N VAL A 73 16.44 11.18 -12.26
CA VAL A 73 16.12 10.81 -10.87
C VAL A 73 17.27 11.18 -9.94
N CYS A 74 18.52 10.91 -10.34
CA CYS A 74 19.72 11.21 -9.55
C CYS A 74 20.01 12.71 -9.38
N MET A 75 19.31 13.57 -10.13
CA MET A 75 19.44 15.04 -10.07
C MET A 75 18.12 15.74 -9.69
N LEU A 76 17.08 14.97 -9.35
CA LEU A 76 15.77 15.52 -8.99
C LEU A 76 15.87 16.31 -7.68
N SER A 77 15.43 17.57 -7.71
CA SER A 77 15.40 18.47 -6.54
C SER A 77 16.77 18.76 -5.90
N VAL A 78 17.86 18.50 -6.61
CA VAL A 78 19.20 18.89 -6.19
C VAL A 78 19.40 20.39 -6.43
N GLU A 79 19.79 21.13 -5.40
CA GLU A 79 20.14 22.55 -5.50
C GLU A 79 21.50 22.72 -6.21
N THR A 80 21.49 22.70 -7.55
CA THR A 80 22.71 22.89 -8.34
C THR A 80 23.01 24.38 -8.59
N THR A 81 24.29 24.73 -8.55
CA THR A 81 24.79 26.05 -8.99
C THR A 81 24.86 26.17 -10.52
N ASN A 82 24.67 25.07 -11.27
CA ASN A 82 24.81 25.01 -12.72
C ASN A 82 23.44 25.03 -13.43
N LEU A 83 22.86 26.22 -13.58
CA LEU A 83 21.54 26.45 -14.22
C LEU A 83 21.48 26.17 -15.74
N LYS A 84 22.53 25.60 -16.35
CA LYS A 84 22.69 25.53 -17.82
C LYS A 84 21.85 24.44 -18.49
N SER A 85 21.27 23.50 -17.75
CA SER A 85 20.48 22.40 -18.30
C SER A 85 19.58 21.74 -17.26
N SER A 86 18.47 21.14 -17.71
CA SER A 86 17.58 20.39 -16.82
C SER A 86 18.12 18.97 -16.58
N PRO A 87 17.76 18.32 -15.47
CA PRO A 87 18.03 16.90 -15.26
C PRO A 87 17.67 16.06 -16.50
N GLY A 88 18.62 15.24 -16.97
CA GLY A 88 18.46 14.34 -18.12
C GLY A 88 18.71 14.97 -19.48
N ASP A 89 18.97 16.28 -19.54
CA ASP A 89 19.38 16.94 -20.78
C ASP A 89 20.79 16.49 -21.17
N ILE A 90 20.92 16.03 -22.42
CA ILE A 90 22.21 15.69 -23.01
C ILE A 90 22.99 16.99 -23.29
N ARG A 91 24.28 16.98 -22.95
CA ARG A 91 25.20 18.09 -23.18
C ARG A 91 25.36 18.36 -24.68
N TYR A 92 25.32 19.64 -25.05
CA TYR A 92 25.57 20.12 -26.42
C TYR A 92 26.67 21.18 -26.49
N LEU A 93 27.20 21.62 -25.35
CA LEU A 93 28.32 22.55 -25.27
C LEU A 93 29.63 21.79 -25.10
N ASN A 94 30.69 22.26 -25.76
CA ASN A 94 32.02 21.77 -25.50
C ASN A 94 32.39 22.07 -24.04
N SER A 95 32.85 21.05 -23.32
CA SER A 95 33.30 21.15 -21.93
C SER A 95 34.60 20.36 -21.79
N GLY A 96 35.32 20.64 -20.72
CA GLY A 96 36.48 19.84 -20.36
C GLY A 96 36.50 19.58 -18.87
N MET A 97 37.15 18.49 -18.51
CA MET A 97 37.42 18.13 -17.11
C MET A 97 38.94 18.03 -16.90
N PRO A 98 39.44 18.43 -15.72
CA PRO A 98 40.87 18.36 -15.44
C PRO A 98 41.31 16.91 -15.17
N PHE A 99 42.37 16.48 -15.86
CA PHE A 99 43.20 15.36 -15.45
C PHE A 99 44.32 15.90 -14.56
N PHE A 100 44.43 15.39 -13.34
CA PHE A 100 45.34 15.93 -12.32
C PHE A 100 46.61 15.09 -12.21
N ALA A 101 47.76 15.74 -12.08
CA ALA A 101 49.06 15.07 -11.89
C ALA A 101 49.08 14.11 -10.68
N LYS A 102 48.30 14.41 -9.65
CA LYS A 102 48.26 13.64 -8.40
C LYS A 102 47.52 12.31 -8.48
N SER A 103 46.71 12.10 -9.52
CA SER A 103 45.82 10.93 -9.61
C SER A 103 45.75 10.32 -11.00
N THR A 104 45.99 11.09 -12.06
CA THR A 104 46.00 10.57 -13.42
C THR A 104 47.25 9.73 -13.70
N THR A 105 47.07 8.45 -14.06
CA THR A 105 48.19 7.53 -14.32
C THR A 105 48.65 7.59 -15.78
N TYR A 106 49.92 7.24 -16.05
CA TYR A 106 50.42 7.18 -17.42
C TYR A 106 49.61 6.18 -18.27
N ASN A 107 49.33 5.01 -17.72
CA ASN A 107 48.51 3.97 -18.39
C ASN A 107 47.09 4.46 -18.69
N HIS A 108 46.50 5.29 -17.83
CA HIS A 108 45.22 5.95 -18.13
C HIS A 108 45.30 6.78 -19.41
N LEU A 109 46.33 7.63 -19.55
CA LEU A 109 46.49 8.46 -20.75
C LEU A 109 46.69 7.60 -22.01
N VAL A 110 47.49 6.52 -21.91
CA VAL A 110 47.66 5.58 -23.03
C VAL A 110 46.32 4.99 -23.47
N GLU A 111 45.50 4.53 -22.52
CA GLU A 111 44.17 4.00 -22.83
C GLU A 111 43.24 5.06 -23.42
N VAL A 112 43.24 6.29 -22.89
CA VAL A 112 42.41 7.38 -23.43
C VAL A 112 42.83 7.75 -24.85
N PHE A 113 44.14 7.76 -25.15
CA PHE A 113 44.65 7.98 -26.51
C PHE A 113 44.19 6.87 -27.46
N GLU A 114 44.23 5.61 -27.04
CA GLU A 114 43.76 4.48 -27.85
C GLU A 114 42.23 4.52 -28.04
N MET A 115 41.46 4.87 -27.00
CA MET A 115 40.00 5.03 -27.08
C MET A 115 39.58 6.15 -28.04
N ARG A 116 40.37 7.22 -28.13
CA ARG A 116 40.14 8.40 -28.97
C ARG A 116 40.89 8.33 -30.32
N LYS A 117 41.54 7.20 -30.60
CA LYS A 117 42.24 6.94 -31.85
C LYS A 117 41.25 6.92 -33.00
N ASP A 118 41.61 7.59 -34.09
CA ASP A 118 40.82 7.67 -35.33
C ASP A 118 39.43 8.33 -35.20
N ASP A 119 39.09 8.91 -34.05
CA ASP A 119 37.82 9.65 -33.90
C ASP A 119 37.86 11.05 -34.50
N ASN A 120 39.06 11.50 -34.94
CA ASN A 120 39.36 12.78 -35.57
C ASN A 120 38.97 14.02 -34.75
N THR A 121 38.83 13.91 -33.44
CA THR A 121 38.50 15.02 -32.54
C THR A 121 39.68 15.36 -31.63
N ALA A 122 39.77 16.62 -31.21
CA ALA A 122 40.82 17.03 -30.27
C ALA A 122 40.59 16.40 -28.89
N ILE A 123 41.69 16.02 -28.23
CA ILE A 123 41.63 15.33 -26.93
C ILE A 123 41.83 16.26 -25.73
N PHE A 124 42.41 17.47 -25.92
CA PHE A 124 42.59 18.47 -24.87
C PHE A 124 42.12 19.88 -25.29
N ASN A 125 41.67 20.68 -24.31
CA ASN A 125 41.26 22.07 -24.52
C ASN A 125 42.45 23.03 -24.30
N SER A 126 43.40 23.07 -25.24
CA SER A 126 44.56 23.97 -25.19
C SER A 126 45.06 24.36 -26.59
N GLN A 127 45.63 25.56 -26.75
CA GLN A 127 46.23 26.01 -28.02
C GLN A 127 47.41 25.13 -28.44
N LYS A 128 48.17 24.57 -27.47
CA LYS A 128 49.28 23.66 -27.73
C LYS A 128 48.82 22.22 -27.96
N TRP A 129 47.81 21.78 -27.19
CA TRP A 129 47.38 20.37 -27.10
C TRP A 129 46.05 20.06 -27.83
N GLY A 130 45.47 21.03 -28.53
CA GLY A 130 44.19 20.93 -29.25
C GLY A 130 44.29 20.14 -30.56
N LYS A 131 44.97 18.99 -30.51
CA LYS A 131 45.20 18.07 -31.64
C LYS A 131 44.51 16.73 -31.38
N THR A 132 44.39 15.91 -32.41
CA THR A 132 43.84 14.55 -32.31
C THR A 132 44.82 13.60 -31.61
N ALA A 133 44.33 12.45 -31.13
CA ALA A 133 45.18 11.43 -30.51
C ALA A 133 46.32 10.96 -31.43
N ASN A 134 46.08 10.91 -32.75
CA ASN A 134 47.08 10.50 -33.76
C ASN A 134 48.22 11.51 -33.96
N GLU A 135 48.04 12.75 -33.51
CA GLU A 135 49.00 13.86 -33.71
C GLU A 135 49.79 14.20 -32.43
N LEU A 136 49.47 13.55 -31.31
CA LEU A 136 50.05 13.82 -30.00
C LEU A 136 50.92 12.65 -29.55
N ASN A 137 52.02 12.97 -28.86
CA ASN A 137 52.82 11.99 -28.15
C ASN A 137 52.35 11.93 -26.68
N VAL A 138 52.01 10.74 -26.20
CA VAL A 138 51.46 10.53 -24.85
C VAL A 138 52.49 10.83 -23.75
N ASP A 139 53.78 10.54 -23.96
CA ASP A 139 54.85 10.85 -23.01
C ASP A 139 54.99 12.36 -22.82
N GLU A 140 54.98 13.13 -23.92
CA GLU A 140 55.07 14.60 -23.86
C GLU A 140 53.89 15.23 -23.13
N VAL A 141 52.69 14.67 -23.32
CA VAL A 141 51.47 15.13 -22.65
C VAL A 141 51.53 14.78 -21.15
N TYR A 142 51.98 13.59 -20.80
CA TYR A 142 52.10 13.16 -19.41
C TYR A 142 53.09 14.02 -18.64
N GLU A 143 54.29 14.25 -19.19
CA GLU A 143 55.29 15.14 -18.59
C GLU A 143 54.78 16.57 -18.45
N ALA A 144 54.04 17.07 -19.44
CA ALA A 144 53.41 18.38 -19.35
C ALA A 144 52.36 18.46 -18.24
N MET A 145 51.52 17.43 -18.10
CA MET A 145 50.54 17.35 -17.02
C MET A 145 51.22 17.32 -15.65
N LEU A 146 52.30 16.55 -15.48
CA LEU A 146 53.08 16.51 -14.23
C LEU A 146 53.66 17.88 -13.90
N LYS A 147 54.22 18.57 -14.90
CA LYS A 147 54.80 19.91 -14.75
C LYS A 147 53.76 20.97 -14.40
N ASP A 148 52.63 20.98 -15.11
CA ASP A 148 51.59 22.02 -14.99
C ASP A 148 50.59 21.69 -13.86
N GLY A 149 50.72 20.52 -13.22
CA GLY A 149 49.87 20.00 -12.16
C GLY A 149 48.52 19.45 -12.62
N LYS A 150 48.08 19.81 -13.84
CA LYS A 150 46.89 19.27 -14.50
C LYS A 150 46.91 19.53 -16.01
N ILE A 151 46.10 18.79 -16.75
CA ILE A 151 45.75 19.08 -18.14
C ILE A 151 44.24 18.96 -18.33
N ASN A 152 43.62 19.87 -19.09
CA ASN A 152 42.16 19.85 -19.29
C ASN A 152 41.79 18.91 -20.45
N TYR A 153 41.37 17.71 -20.11
CA TYR A 153 40.79 16.77 -21.07
C TYR A 153 39.54 17.37 -21.72
N ARG A 154 39.47 17.23 -23.03
CA ARG A 154 38.30 17.57 -23.83
C ARG A 154 37.45 16.32 -23.96
N ASN A 155 36.39 16.27 -23.16
CA ASN A 155 35.35 15.25 -23.26
C ASN A 155 34.90 15.12 -24.70
N TRP A 156 34.53 13.91 -25.14
CA TRP A 156 34.21 13.69 -26.54
C TRP A 156 33.13 14.68 -26.99
N TYR A 157 33.42 15.38 -28.09
CA TYR A 157 32.56 16.41 -28.66
C TYR A 157 32.71 16.36 -30.18
N PRO A 158 31.62 16.18 -30.93
CA PRO A 158 31.68 15.94 -32.35
C PRO A 158 32.29 17.12 -33.10
N ASN A 159 32.94 16.85 -34.24
CA ASN A 159 33.31 17.90 -35.17
C ASN A 159 32.04 18.43 -35.84
N ILE A 160 31.66 19.66 -35.49
CA ILE A 160 30.51 20.34 -36.08
C ILE A 160 30.95 21.34 -37.14
N THR A 161 30.08 21.61 -38.10
CA THR A 161 30.33 22.61 -39.14
C THR A 161 30.46 24.01 -38.55
N LYS A 162 31.16 24.91 -39.24
CA LYS A 162 31.26 26.33 -38.83
C LYS A 162 29.88 26.96 -38.60
N LYS A 163 28.90 26.63 -39.45
CA LYS A 163 27.51 27.08 -39.30
C LYS A 163 26.87 26.58 -38.00
N GLN A 164 27.03 25.30 -37.67
CA GLN A 164 26.51 24.73 -36.42
C GLN A 164 27.21 25.32 -35.19
N GLN A 165 28.51 25.58 -35.27
CA GLN A 165 29.27 26.27 -34.21
C GLN A 165 28.73 27.69 -33.97
N GLU A 166 28.55 28.48 -35.04
CA GLU A 166 27.96 29.82 -34.97
C GLU A 166 26.52 29.78 -34.43
N ALA A 167 25.74 28.77 -34.80
CA ALA A 167 24.39 28.56 -34.27
C ALA A 167 24.40 28.35 -32.76
N ILE A 168 25.23 27.42 -32.24
CA ILE A 168 25.35 27.09 -30.82
C ILE A 168 25.86 28.28 -29.99
N GLU A 169 26.71 29.13 -30.58
CA GLU A 169 27.20 30.37 -29.97
C GLU A 169 26.14 31.50 -29.95
N GLY A 170 24.93 31.25 -30.46
CA GLY A 170 23.83 32.22 -30.49
C GLY A 170 23.99 33.31 -31.56
N LYS A 171 24.85 33.08 -32.56
CA LYS A 171 25.10 34.04 -33.66
C LYS A 171 24.10 33.92 -34.81
N LEU A 172 23.28 32.86 -34.83
CA LEU A 172 22.26 32.58 -35.85
C LEU A 172 20.85 32.57 -35.22
N SER A 173 19.83 32.21 -36.02
CA SER A 173 18.45 32.20 -35.54
C SER A 173 18.19 31.17 -34.44
N LEU A 174 17.15 31.38 -33.63
CA LEU A 174 16.76 30.46 -32.57
C LEU A 174 16.43 29.05 -33.12
N HIS A 175 15.85 28.96 -34.32
CA HIS A 175 15.58 27.70 -34.99
C HIS A 175 16.88 26.95 -35.31
N GLU A 176 17.84 27.63 -35.95
CA GLU A 176 19.15 27.04 -36.27
C GLU A 176 19.94 26.66 -35.02
N PHE A 177 19.83 27.42 -33.93
CA PHE A 177 20.38 27.04 -32.62
C PHE A 177 19.81 25.70 -32.15
N TYR A 178 18.48 25.52 -32.16
CA TYR A 178 17.85 24.28 -31.71
C TYR A 178 18.15 23.09 -32.63
N GLU A 179 18.24 23.30 -33.94
CA GLU A 179 18.66 22.26 -34.89
C GLU A 179 20.11 21.81 -34.62
N ALA A 180 21.04 22.74 -34.48
CA ALA A 180 22.45 22.44 -34.19
C ALA A 180 22.60 21.77 -32.81
N LYS A 181 21.89 22.28 -31.79
CA LYS A 181 21.82 21.67 -30.46
C LYS A 181 21.33 20.22 -30.53
N HIS A 182 20.21 19.98 -31.22
CA HIS A 182 19.64 18.64 -31.34
C HIS A 182 20.58 17.68 -32.06
N ALA A 183 21.23 18.12 -33.15
CA ALA A 183 22.20 17.31 -33.88
C ALA A 183 23.37 16.85 -32.98
N VAL A 184 23.96 17.75 -32.19
CA VAL A 184 25.04 17.39 -31.24
C VAL A 184 24.54 16.41 -30.19
N GLN A 185 23.35 16.65 -29.62
CA GLN A 185 22.76 15.75 -28.63
C GLN A 185 22.53 14.34 -29.19
N MET A 186 22.05 14.21 -30.43
CA MET A 186 21.84 12.91 -31.06
C MET A 186 23.16 12.16 -31.31
N MET A 187 24.23 12.86 -31.69
CA MET A 187 25.57 12.24 -31.82
C MET A 187 26.12 11.74 -30.47
N MET A 188 25.85 12.47 -29.39
CA MET A 188 26.20 12.06 -28.04
C MET A 188 25.40 10.82 -27.59
N VAL A 189 24.09 10.80 -27.87
CA VAL A 189 23.23 9.63 -27.58
C VAL A 189 23.72 8.40 -28.34
N ALA A 190 24.10 8.54 -29.62
CA ALA A 190 24.65 7.44 -30.40
C ALA A 190 25.93 6.86 -29.79
N LYS A 191 26.80 7.70 -29.19
CA LYS A 191 27.98 7.24 -28.43
C LYS A 191 27.59 6.49 -27.15
N MET A 192 26.57 6.95 -26.43
CA MET A 192 26.05 6.21 -25.27
C MET A 192 25.48 4.86 -25.68
N GLU A 193 24.76 4.78 -26.80
CA GLU A 193 24.22 3.53 -27.35
C GLU A 193 25.33 2.54 -27.71
N ASP A 194 26.42 3.00 -28.37
CA ASP A 194 27.58 2.14 -28.68
C ASP A 194 28.21 1.53 -27.41
N ILE A 195 28.41 2.31 -26.35
CA ILE A 195 28.95 1.82 -25.07
C ILE A 195 28.05 0.73 -24.50
N VAL A 196 26.74 0.99 -24.48
CA VAL A 196 25.73 0.07 -23.95
C VAL A 196 25.62 -1.20 -24.79
N ASP A 197 25.67 -1.11 -26.11
CA ASP A 197 25.64 -2.26 -27.02
C ASP A 197 26.89 -3.12 -26.89
N ARG A 198 28.07 -2.50 -26.74
CA ARG A 198 29.30 -3.22 -26.44
C ARG A 198 29.21 -3.96 -25.11
N TYR A 199 28.66 -3.34 -24.06
CA TYR A 199 28.39 -4.01 -22.79
C TYR A 199 27.46 -5.22 -22.99
N ASN A 200 26.28 -5.01 -23.61
CA ASN A 200 25.27 -6.04 -23.82
C ASN A 200 25.81 -7.25 -24.61
N LYS A 201 26.68 -7.00 -25.58
CA LYS A 201 27.35 -8.04 -26.38
C LYS A 201 28.43 -8.77 -25.58
N ASN A 202 29.29 -8.03 -24.87
CA ASN A 202 30.46 -8.60 -24.23
C ASN A 202 30.13 -9.32 -22.92
N ILE A 203 29.13 -8.85 -22.16
CA ILE A 203 28.74 -9.48 -20.89
C ILE A 203 28.19 -10.89 -21.11
N LYS A 204 27.53 -11.14 -22.25
CA LYS A 204 27.04 -12.47 -22.66
C LYS A 204 28.16 -13.43 -23.05
N LYS A 205 29.31 -12.91 -23.49
CA LYS A 205 30.47 -13.71 -23.88
C LYS A 205 31.41 -13.98 -22.70
N ALA A 206 31.34 -13.17 -21.66
CA ALA A 206 32.17 -13.30 -20.47
C ALA A 206 31.81 -14.58 -19.71
N SER A 207 32.80 -15.47 -19.57
CA SER A 207 32.65 -16.80 -18.99
C SER A 207 33.14 -16.88 -17.55
N THR A 208 34.08 -16.00 -17.18
CA THR A 208 34.66 -15.92 -15.84
C THR A 208 34.23 -14.64 -15.10
N ASP A 209 34.32 -14.66 -13.78
CA ASP A 209 34.01 -13.48 -12.96
C ASP A 209 34.92 -12.30 -13.28
N GLU A 210 36.20 -12.55 -13.60
CA GLU A 210 37.16 -11.52 -13.98
C GLU A 210 36.79 -10.85 -15.32
N GLU A 211 36.40 -11.65 -16.32
CA GLU A 211 35.91 -11.12 -17.60
C GLU A 211 34.64 -10.28 -17.41
N LYS A 212 33.70 -10.74 -16.58
CA LYS A 212 32.47 -10.01 -16.28
C LYS A 212 32.77 -8.69 -15.58
N LEU A 213 33.62 -8.70 -14.55
CA LEU A 213 34.03 -7.50 -13.83
C LEU A 213 34.69 -6.49 -14.77
N ARG A 214 35.55 -6.94 -15.69
CA ARG A 214 36.16 -6.05 -16.70
C ARG A 214 35.11 -5.39 -17.60
N VAL A 215 34.12 -6.16 -18.08
CA VAL A 215 33.04 -5.63 -18.91
C VAL A 215 32.16 -4.65 -18.12
N ILE A 216 31.86 -4.95 -16.85
CA ILE A 216 31.04 -4.10 -15.97
C ILE A 216 31.78 -2.78 -15.65
N ALA A 217 33.04 -2.85 -15.23
CA ALA A 217 33.83 -1.70 -14.81
C ALA A 217 34.13 -0.73 -15.96
N LEU A 218 34.18 -1.22 -17.20
CA LEU A 218 34.41 -0.40 -18.38
C LEU A 218 33.26 0.59 -18.67
N VAL A 219 32.02 0.21 -18.36
CA VAL A 219 30.83 1.04 -18.65
C VAL A 219 30.84 2.40 -17.95
N PRO A 220 30.94 2.50 -16.60
CA PRO A 220 30.97 3.80 -15.93
C PRO A 220 32.18 4.65 -16.36
N ARG A 221 33.34 4.02 -16.58
CA ARG A 221 34.56 4.66 -17.10
C ARG A 221 34.33 5.35 -18.44
N GLU A 222 33.81 4.63 -19.43
CA GLU A 222 33.60 5.20 -20.77
C GLU A 222 32.50 6.27 -20.77
N LEU A 223 31.45 6.09 -19.95
CA LEU A 223 30.39 7.08 -19.79
C LEU A 223 30.90 8.36 -19.11
N GLU A 224 31.79 8.26 -18.12
CA GLU A 224 32.39 9.43 -17.48
C GLU A 224 33.38 10.16 -18.40
N LEU A 225 34.17 9.43 -19.21
CA LEU A 225 35.05 10.02 -20.24
C LEU A 225 34.26 10.67 -21.39
N LEU A 226 33.08 10.16 -21.73
CA LEU A 226 32.14 10.78 -22.66
C LEU A 226 31.50 12.03 -22.04
N HIS A 227 31.15 11.95 -20.76
CA HIS A 227 30.50 12.98 -19.96
C HIS A 227 29.26 13.58 -20.66
N PRO A 228 28.22 12.75 -20.89
CA PRO A 228 27.05 13.11 -21.69
C PRO A 228 26.13 14.11 -21.00
N PHE A 229 26.20 14.25 -19.67
CA PHE A 229 25.40 15.22 -18.92
C PHE A 229 26.25 16.43 -18.50
N PRO A 230 25.67 17.64 -18.37
CA PRO A 230 26.41 18.81 -17.90
C PRO A 230 26.86 18.76 -16.43
N ASP A 231 26.21 17.94 -15.61
CA ASP A 231 26.51 17.69 -14.19
C ASP A 231 25.96 16.30 -13.81
N GLY A 232 26.27 15.76 -12.63
CA GLY A 232 25.62 14.54 -12.10
C GLY A 232 26.06 13.20 -12.71
N ASN A 233 27.10 13.17 -13.54
CA ASN A 233 27.58 11.95 -14.21
C ASN A 233 28.05 10.88 -13.19
N SER A 234 28.94 11.21 -12.24
CA SER A 234 29.44 10.24 -11.24
C SER A 234 28.34 9.65 -10.34
N ARG A 235 27.31 10.45 -9.96
CA ARG A 235 26.12 9.94 -9.24
C ARG A 235 25.40 8.87 -10.05
N THR A 236 25.25 9.11 -11.33
CA THR A 236 24.51 8.23 -12.24
C THR A 236 25.31 6.98 -12.58
N PHE A 237 26.59 7.12 -12.88
CA PHE A 237 27.41 6.05 -13.45
C PHE A 237 28.17 5.27 -12.38
N SER A 238 29.07 5.93 -11.65
CA SER A 238 29.97 5.27 -10.70
C SER A 238 29.25 4.83 -9.42
N CYS A 239 28.18 5.54 -9.01
CA CYS A 239 27.39 5.16 -7.83
C CYS A 239 26.27 4.16 -8.18
N VAL A 240 25.30 4.56 -9.02
CA VAL A 240 24.09 3.76 -9.26
C VAL A 240 24.26 2.73 -10.38
N THR A 241 24.72 3.13 -11.56
CA THR A 241 24.87 2.18 -12.70
C THR A 241 25.86 1.07 -12.37
N LEU A 242 27.03 1.38 -11.79
CA LEU A 242 27.99 0.36 -11.37
C LEU A 242 27.37 -0.61 -10.37
N THR A 243 26.67 -0.11 -9.36
CA THR A 243 25.95 -0.94 -8.39
C THR A 243 24.96 -1.86 -9.09
N HIS A 244 24.16 -1.31 -10.01
CA HIS A 244 23.18 -2.08 -10.77
C HIS A 244 23.85 -3.22 -11.53
N LEU A 245 24.89 -2.91 -12.31
CA LEU A 245 25.57 -3.91 -13.13
C LEU A 245 26.27 -4.99 -12.28
N LEU A 246 26.91 -4.61 -11.17
CA LEU A 246 27.52 -5.56 -10.23
C LEU A 246 26.45 -6.48 -9.64
N THR A 247 25.43 -5.90 -9.02
CA THR A 247 24.39 -6.68 -8.31
C THR A 247 23.55 -7.52 -9.27
N TYR A 248 23.21 -7.03 -10.46
CA TYR A 248 22.52 -7.84 -11.46
C TYR A 248 23.32 -9.07 -11.87
N ASN A 249 24.64 -8.95 -11.98
CA ASN A 249 25.53 -10.06 -12.33
C ASN A 249 26.02 -10.88 -11.13
N GLY A 250 25.39 -10.73 -9.95
CA GLY A 250 25.66 -11.54 -8.76
C GLY A 250 26.81 -11.07 -7.86
N PHE A 251 27.45 -9.95 -8.19
CA PHE A 251 28.51 -9.36 -7.39
C PHE A 251 27.95 -8.51 -6.23
N SER A 252 28.76 -8.34 -5.19
CA SER A 252 28.49 -7.34 -4.15
C SER A 252 28.53 -5.94 -4.76
N PRO A 253 27.71 -4.98 -4.27
CA PRO A 253 27.95 -3.57 -4.57
C PRO A 253 29.31 -3.14 -4.02
N ALA A 254 29.90 -2.09 -4.59
CA ALA A 254 31.25 -1.63 -4.26
C ALA A 254 31.22 -0.31 -3.47
N LEU A 255 31.88 -0.29 -2.30
CA LEU A 255 32.14 0.93 -1.53
C LEU A 255 33.45 1.58 -1.98
N LEU A 256 33.34 2.58 -2.85
CA LEU A 256 34.48 3.21 -3.51
C LEU A 256 35.15 4.25 -2.59
N GLU A 257 36.47 4.23 -2.57
CA GLU A 257 37.29 5.25 -1.89
C GLU A 257 37.16 6.59 -2.61
N ASN A 258 37.29 6.60 -3.94
CA ASN A 258 37.04 7.76 -4.80
C ASN A 258 36.23 7.29 -6.03
N PRO A 259 34.95 7.68 -6.16
CA PRO A 259 34.14 7.29 -7.31
C PRO A 259 34.59 7.91 -8.64
N ASN A 260 35.42 8.96 -8.61
CA ASN A 260 35.98 9.60 -9.80
C ASN A 260 37.30 8.96 -10.27
N LEU A 261 37.72 7.81 -9.73
CA LEU A 261 38.90 7.12 -10.28
C LEU A 261 38.61 6.49 -11.64
N ASP A 262 37.34 6.25 -11.97
CA ASP A 262 36.90 5.69 -13.24
C ASP A 262 37.40 6.46 -14.47
N ASN A 263 37.64 7.77 -14.35
CA ASN A 263 38.23 8.62 -15.39
C ASN A 263 39.63 9.17 -15.05
N GLU A 264 40.31 8.70 -14.00
CA GLU A 264 41.66 9.14 -13.63
C GLU A 264 42.71 8.02 -13.74
N VAL A 265 42.36 6.76 -13.48
CA VAL A 265 43.33 5.63 -13.50
C VAL A 265 43.12 4.72 -14.72
N SER A 266 43.98 3.74 -15.00
CA SER A 266 43.74 2.75 -16.07
C SER A 266 42.54 1.85 -15.78
N LEU A 267 42.01 1.13 -16.78
CA LEU A 267 40.90 0.18 -16.56
C LEU A 267 41.27 -0.89 -15.53
N LEU A 268 42.51 -1.38 -15.55
CA LEU A 268 42.99 -2.39 -14.60
C LEU A 268 43.00 -1.83 -13.17
N GLU A 269 43.54 -0.62 -12.98
CA GLU A 269 43.55 0.04 -11.66
C GLU A 269 42.14 0.35 -11.15
N TRP A 270 41.23 0.73 -12.06
CA TRP A 270 39.82 0.93 -11.74
C TRP A 270 39.13 -0.36 -11.28
N ILE A 271 39.36 -1.48 -11.98
CA ILE A 271 38.87 -2.80 -11.58
C ILE A 271 39.36 -3.18 -10.19
N GLU A 272 40.63 -2.91 -9.87
CA GLU A 272 41.18 -3.20 -8.54
C GLU A 272 40.52 -2.35 -7.45
N GLU A 273 40.18 -1.10 -7.73
CA GLU A 273 39.39 -0.29 -6.79
C GLU A 273 37.96 -0.82 -6.63
N VAL A 274 37.31 -1.26 -7.72
CA VAL A 274 35.99 -1.91 -7.65
C VAL A 274 36.06 -3.18 -6.79
N LYS A 275 37.07 -4.04 -6.98
CA LYS A 275 37.29 -5.25 -6.16
C LYS A 275 37.51 -4.92 -4.69
N LYS A 276 38.35 -3.93 -4.38
CA LYS A 276 38.54 -3.44 -3.00
C LYS A 276 37.22 -2.93 -2.43
N GLY A 277 36.45 -2.17 -3.19
CA GLY A 277 35.14 -1.68 -2.78
C GLY A 277 34.14 -2.80 -2.50
N MET A 278 34.12 -3.86 -3.31
CA MET A 278 33.31 -5.05 -3.06
C MET A 278 33.72 -5.76 -1.76
N GLN A 279 35.03 -5.84 -1.48
CA GLN A 279 35.52 -6.43 -0.25
C GLN A 279 35.12 -5.59 0.97
N ARG A 280 35.27 -4.26 0.90
CA ARG A 280 34.84 -3.33 1.96
C ARG A 280 33.34 -3.49 2.30
N THR A 281 32.49 -3.71 1.29
CA THR A 281 31.07 -4.02 1.52
C THR A 281 30.89 -5.30 2.33
N LYS A 282 31.59 -6.38 1.96
CA LYS A 282 31.53 -7.67 2.67
C LYS A 282 32.03 -7.54 4.11
N ASP A 283 33.09 -6.77 4.31
CA ASP A 283 33.66 -6.53 5.64
C ASP A 283 32.67 -5.78 6.55
N LEU A 284 31.95 -4.78 6.04
CA LEU A 284 30.90 -4.07 6.78
C LEU A 284 29.64 -4.91 7.01
N ILE A 285 29.32 -5.87 6.14
CA ILE A 285 28.26 -6.86 6.41
C ILE A 285 28.67 -7.77 7.58
N ALA A 286 29.93 -8.18 7.63
CA ALA A 286 30.45 -9.02 8.71
C ALA A 286 30.58 -8.26 10.04
N ASN A 287 30.96 -6.97 9.98
CA ASN A 287 31.08 -6.08 11.12
C ASN A 287 30.60 -4.66 10.77
N PRO A 288 29.33 -4.32 11.05
CA PRO A 288 28.76 -3.00 10.74
C PRO A 288 29.46 -1.82 11.43
N GLU A 289 30.18 -2.08 12.53
CA GLU A 289 30.88 -1.05 13.31
C GLU A 289 32.32 -0.83 12.85
N LEU A 290 32.80 -1.61 11.87
CA LEU A 290 34.15 -1.52 11.31
C LEU A 290 34.50 -0.09 10.90
N ARG A 291 35.67 0.38 11.35
CA ARG A 291 36.20 1.69 10.95
C ARG A 291 36.79 1.57 9.54
N LEU A 292 36.09 2.15 8.57
CA LEU A 292 36.49 2.20 7.17
C LEU A 292 36.64 3.66 6.73
N PHE A 293 37.71 3.98 6.01
CA PHE A 293 38.08 5.36 5.64
C PHE A 293 38.17 6.30 6.86
N ASP A 294 38.80 5.81 7.92
CA ASP A 294 38.90 6.47 9.23
C ASP A 294 37.57 6.83 9.89
N TYR A 295 36.46 6.21 9.47
CA TYR A 295 35.10 6.53 9.94
C TYR A 295 34.29 5.28 10.32
N SER A 296 33.76 5.27 11.55
CA SER A 296 32.81 4.26 12.03
C SER A 296 31.40 4.87 12.12
N ILE A 297 30.36 4.05 11.98
CA ILE A 297 28.97 4.49 12.16
C ILE A 297 28.69 5.03 13.57
N LEU A 298 29.49 4.61 14.55
CA LEU A 298 29.44 5.08 15.93
C LEU A 298 29.91 6.53 16.09
N ASP A 299 30.68 7.06 15.13
CA ASP A 299 31.09 8.47 15.12
C ASP A 299 29.91 9.41 14.79
N MET A 300 28.85 8.90 14.14
CA MET A 300 27.64 9.65 13.82
C MET A 300 26.69 9.73 15.02
N ALA A 301 25.99 10.86 15.20
CA ALA A 301 24.94 10.98 16.20
C ALA A 301 23.76 10.02 15.90
N LYS A 302 23.08 9.53 16.95
CA LYS A 302 21.97 8.58 16.79
C LYS A 302 20.82 9.20 15.99
N GLU A 303 20.53 10.46 16.25
CA GLU A 303 19.47 11.23 15.60
C GLU A 303 19.72 11.34 14.09
N ASP A 304 20.97 11.47 13.66
CA ASP A 304 21.30 11.56 12.23
C ASP A 304 21.24 10.20 11.53
N ARG A 305 21.53 9.09 12.25
CA ARG A 305 21.27 7.73 11.74
C ARG A 305 19.78 7.47 11.56
N GLU A 306 18.97 7.90 12.52
CA GLU A 306 17.51 7.76 12.49
C GLU A 306 16.91 8.60 11.33
N LYS A 307 17.34 9.86 11.18
CA LYS A 307 16.94 10.72 10.05
C LYS A 307 17.29 10.10 8.70
N PHE A 308 18.51 9.58 8.54
CA PHE A 308 18.90 8.95 7.28
C PHE A 308 18.05 7.71 6.98
N THR A 309 17.80 6.87 7.99
CA THR A 309 16.96 5.68 7.83
C THR A 309 15.54 6.06 7.41
N GLN A 310 15.01 7.17 7.93
CA GLN A 310 13.71 7.70 7.51
C GLN A 310 13.73 8.17 6.05
N MET A 311 14.76 8.90 5.62
CA MET A 311 14.94 9.32 4.22
C MET A 311 15.06 8.10 3.27
N ALA A 312 15.75 7.05 3.72
CA ALA A 312 15.98 5.82 2.96
C ALA A 312 14.81 4.82 3.01
N SER A 313 13.70 5.14 3.70
CA SER A 313 12.61 4.21 3.97
C SER A 313 12.01 3.56 2.71
N GLU A 314 11.86 4.30 1.62
CA GLU A 314 11.38 3.76 0.34
C GLU A 314 12.38 2.76 -0.27
N LEU A 315 13.67 3.10 -0.27
CA LEU A 315 14.73 2.21 -0.77
C LEU A 315 14.79 0.92 0.07
N ILE A 316 14.78 1.06 1.40
CA ILE A 316 14.78 -0.09 2.33
C ILE A 316 13.60 -1.00 2.02
N LYS A 317 12.39 -0.43 1.91
CA LYS A 317 11.19 -1.18 1.56
C LYS A 317 11.30 -1.90 0.22
N LYS A 318 11.90 -1.30 -0.81
CA LYS A 318 12.10 -1.94 -2.12
C LYS A 318 13.13 -3.09 -2.05
N ILE A 319 14.21 -2.92 -1.28
CA ILE A 319 15.22 -3.98 -1.06
C ILE A 319 14.58 -5.17 -0.33
N ASP A 320 13.82 -4.89 0.72
CA ASP A 320 13.21 -5.93 1.56
C ASP A 320 12.10 -6.68 0.81
N ASN A 321 11.36 -5.98 -0.07
CA ASN A 321 10.35 -6.59 -0.96
C ASN A 321 10.93 -7.23 -2.24
N HIS A 322 12.25 -7.19 -2.45
CA HIS A 322 12.84 -7.83 -3.61
C HIS A 322 12.92 -9.35 -3.38
N HIS A 323 12.03 -10.10 -4.02
CA HIS A 323 11.96 -11.56 -3.88
C HIS A 323 12.77 -12.27 -4.96
N GLU A 324 13.71 -13.12 -4.54
CA GLU A 324 14.47 -14.01 -5.42
C GLU A 324 14.54 -15.40 -4.77
N ILE A 325 13.99 -16.40 -5.46
CA ILE A 325 14.00 -17.77 -4.97
C ILE A 325 15.34 -18.45 -5.21
N PHE A 326 15.63 -19.46 -4.40
CA PHE A 326 16.82 -20.31 -4.46
C PHE A 326 16.97 -20.99 -5.83
N LEU A 327 15.87 -21.27 -6.54
CA LEU A 327 15.95 -21.84 -7.88
C LEU A 327 16.45 -20.81 -8.89
N THR A 328 17.59 -21.10 -9.53
CA THR A 328 18.19 -20.30 -10.61
C THR A 328 18.13 -21.02 -11.96
N PRO A 329 18.35 -20.34 -13.10
CA PRO A 329 18.44 -20.97 -14.42
C PRO A 329 19.45 -22.12 -14.50
N LYS A 330 20.60 -21.98 -13.83
CA LYS A 330 21.62 -23.05 -13.75
C LYS A 330 21.17 -24.21 -12.85
N ARG A 331 20.55 -23.90 -11.72
CA ARG A 331 20.02 -24.91 -10.78
C ARG A 331 18.90 -25.71 -11.42
N VAL A 332 17.95 -25.08 -12.14
CA VAL A 332 16.86 -25.80 -12.80
C VAL A 332 17.37 -26.77 -13.87
N VAL A 333 18.37 -26.39 -14.68
CA VAL A 333 19.05 -27.32 -15.62
C VAL A 333 19.73 -28.46 -14.85
N LYS A 334 20.54 -28.16 -13.83
CA LYS A 334 21.22 -29.17 -12.99
C LYS A 334 20.24 -30.17 -12.39
N TYR A 335 19.12 -29.70 -11.85
CA TYR A 335 18.14 -30.53 -11.16
C TYR A 335 17.31 -31.36 -12.15
N THR A 336 16.86 -30.77 -13.25
CA THR A 336 15.94 -31.43 -14.20
C THR A 336 16.64 -32.24 -15.28
N GLY A 337 17.87 -31.88 -15.65
CA GLY A 337 18.51 -32.34 -16.88
C GLY A 337 17.87 -31.76 -18.16
N GLY A 338 17.06 -30.70 -18.03
CA GLY A 338 16.44 -30.01 -19.17
C GLY A 338 17.41 -29.16 -19.97
N GLU A 339 16.97 -28.73 -21.14
CA GLU A 339 17.76 -27.97 -22.11
C GLU A 339 17.06 -26.66 -22.49
N TRP A 340 17.78 -25.55 -22.48
CA TRP A 340 17.24 -24.26 -22.91
C TRP A 340 17.24 -24.19 -24.44
N ILE A 341 16.10 -23.83 -25.05
CA ILE A 341 15.93 -23.86 -26.52
C ILE A 341 16.71 -22.72 -27.23
N LYS A 342 17.06 -21.64 -26.52
CA LYS A 342 17.84 -20.51 -27.05
C LYS A 342 19.03 -20.21 -26.14
N ASP A 343 20.23 -20.30 -26.68
CA ASP A 343 21.49 -20.06 -25.94
C ASP A 343 21.63 -18.61 -25.44
N GLY A 344 22.18 -18.46 -24.22
CA GLY A 344 22.69 -17.20 -23.69
C GLY A 344 21.66 -16.14 -23.25
N VAL A 345 20.35 -16.43 -23.33
CA VAL A 345 19.30 -15.51 -22.84
C VAL A 345 19.01 -15.73 -21.34
N TYR A 346 19.37 -16.89 -20.79
CA TYR A 346 18.88 -17.36 -19.50
C TYR A 346 19.86 -17.20 -18.33
N ASP A 347 21.16 -16.99 -18.56
CA ASP A 347 22.17 -17.04 -17.48
C ASP A 347 21.98 -15.99 -16.38
N ASN A 348 21.36 -14.86 -16.71
CA ASN A 348 21.13 -13.75 -15.79
C ASN A 348 19.66 -13.63 -15.36
N LEU A 349 18.80 -14.60 -15.71
CA LEU A 349 17.42 -14.58 -15.22
C LEU A 349 17.39 -14.83 -13.72
N THR A 350 16.58 -14.04 -13.03
CA THR A 350 16.18 -14.27 -11.65
C THR A 350 14.70 -14.63 -11.62
N PHE A 351 14.32 -15.47 -10.67
CA PHE A 351 12.94 -15.86 -10.47
C PHE A 351 12.48 -15.36 -9.11
N SER A 352 11.33 -14.70 -9.05
CA SER A 352 10.67 -14.35 -7.78
C SER A 352 9.78 -15.48 -7.27
N GLY A 353 9.61 -16.53 -8.07
CA GLY A 353 8.83 -17.69 -7.70
C GLY A 353 8.69 -18.73 -8.80
N VAL A 354 8.00 -19.82 -8.47
CA VAL A 354 7.59 -20.89 -9.39
C VAL A 354 6.08 -20.94 -9.47
N GLY A 355 5.56 -20.84 -10.69
CA GLY A 355 4.14 -20.97 -10.99
C GLY A 355 3.77 -22.30 -11.65
N THR A 356 2.56 -22.77 -11.37
CA THR A 356 1.89 -23.90 -12.04
C THR A 356 0.41 -23.53 -12.28
N TYR A 357 -0.47 -24.51 -12.59
CA TYR A 357 -1.91 -24.28 -12.83
C TYR A 357 -2.54 -23.31 -11.79
N GLY A 358 -3.06 -22.18 -12.28
CA GLY A 358 -3.74 -21.17 -11.46
C GLY A 358 -2.84 -20.38 -10.48
N THR A 359 -1.51 -20.50 -10.56
CA THR A 359 -0.57 -19.91 -9.58
C THR A 359 0.60 -19.17 -10.21
N TYR A 360 0.35 -18.50 -11.32
CA TYR A 360 1.32 -17.72 -12.08
C TYR A 360 1.32 -16.24 -11.67
N GLN A 361 2.52 -15.67 -11.49
CA GLN A 361 2.74 -14.28 -11.10
C GLN A 361 3.91 -13.68 -11.89
N LYS A 362 3.98 -12.34 -11.92
CA LYS A 362 5.10 -11.60 -12.51
C LYS A 362 6.41 -12.05 -11.86
N GLY A 363 7.44 -12.31 -12.66
CA GLY A 363 8.75 -12.73 -12.17
C GLY A 363 8.93 -14.24 -12.01
N ASN A 364 7.87 -15.04 -12.15
CA ASN A 364 7.97 -16.50 -11.96
C ASN A 364 8.58 -17.23 -13.17
N ILE A 365 9.20 -18.38 -12.91
CA ILE A 365 9.33 -19.46 -13.90
C ILE A 365 8.06 -20.32 -13.85
N TYR A 366 7.49 -20.68 -15.01
CA TYR A 366 6.21 -21.38 -15.10
C TYR A 366 6.36 -22.81 -15.63
N PHE A 367 5.91 -23.82 -14.88
CA PHE A 367 5.88 -25.21 -15.33
C PHE A 367 4.54 -25.54 -15.99
N THR A 368 4.53 -25.97 -17.25
CA THR A 368 3.32 -26.13 -18.07
C THR A 368 2.56 -27.44 -17.83
N MET A 369 2.60 -27.97 -16.61
CA MET A 369 1.90 -29.19 -16.20
C MET A 369 0.40 -29.15 -16.54
N ALA A 370 -0.16 -27.93 -16.59
CA ALA A 370 -1.54 -27.61 -16.93
C ALA A 370 -1.97 -27.95 -18.38
N ILE A 371 -1.05 -28.04 -19.35
CA ILE A 371 -1.41 -28.20 -20.77
C ILE A 371 -2.16 -29.52 -20.98
N LYS A 372 -1.71 -30.61 -20.36
CA LYS A 372 -2.36 -31.93 -20.43
C LYS A 372 -3.81 -31.86 -19.92
N ASP A 373 -4.03 -31.12 -18.83
CA ASP A 373 -5.37 -30.93 -18.25
C ASP A 373 -6.25 -30.03 -19.12
N TRP A 374 -5.70 -28.95 -19.69
CA TRP A 374 -6.45 -28.07 -20.60
C TRP A 374 -6.95 -28.80 -21.84
N ILE A 375 -6.11 -29.65 -22.44
CA ILE A 375 -6.50 -30.49 -23.58
C ILE A 375 -7.63 -31.44 -23.17
N LYS A 376 -7.49 -32.10 -22.01
CA LYS A 376 -8.50 -33.01 -21.47
C LYS A 376 -9.84 -32.31 -21.16
N GLU A 377 -9.78 -31.05 -20.74
CA GLU A 377 -10.94 -30.19 -20.46
C GLU A 377 -11.47 -29.45 -21.70
N GLU A 378 -10.99 -29.80 -22.91
CA GLU A 378 -11.37 -29.18 -24.19
C GLU A 378 -11.16 -27.64 -24.22
N LYS A 379 -10.19 -27.15 -23.44
CA LYS A 379 -9.80 -25.74 -23.41
C LYS A 379 -8.85 -25.41 -24.57
N ASN A 380 -8.96 -24.20 -25.08
CA ASN A 380 -8.02 -23.68 -26.08
C ASN A 380 -6.66 -23.35 -25.42
N VAL A 381 -5.63 -24.15 -25.73
CA VAL A 381 -4.30 -24.05 -25.13
C VAL A 381 -3.63 -22.70 -25.40
N GLU A 382 -3.77 -22.14 -26.60
CA GLU A 382 -3.19 -20.84 -26.96
C GLU A 382 -3.76 -19.72 -26.08
N SER A 383 -5.09 -19.69 -25.91
CA SER A 383 -5.78 -18.72 -25.05
C SER A 383 -5.35 -18.85 -23.59
N GLU A 384 -5.23 -20.08 -23.07
CA GLU A 384 -4.79 -20.31 -21.69
C GLU A 384 -3.31 -19.95 -21.48
N LEU A 385 -2.42 -20.32 -22.41
CA LEU A 385 -1.00 -19.92 -22.35
C LEU A 385 -0.86 -18.40 -22.42
N LYS A 386 -1.62 -17.72 -23.28
CA LYS A 386 -1.61 -16.26 -23.36
C LYS A 386 -1.98 -15.61 -22.03
N LYS A 387 -3.01 -16.12 -21.32
CA LYS A 387 -3.37 -15.64 -19.97
C LYS A 387 -2.23 -15.76 -18.96
N VAL A 388 -1.39 -16.80 -19.10
CA VAL A 388 -0.20 -16.99 -18.24
C VAL A 388 0.91 -16.03 -18.65
N LEU A 389 1.20 -15.90 -19.95
CA LEU A 389 2.25 -15.03 -20.48
C LEU A 389 1.99 -13.55 -20.18
N ASP A 390 0.74 -13.10 -20.30
CA ASP A 390 0.29 -11.74 -20.00
C ASP A 390 0.49 -11.35 -18.51
N LYS A 391 0.84 -12.31 -17.64
CA LYS A 391 1.12 -12.07 -16.22
C LYS A 391 2.58 -11.70 -15.95
N GLY A 392 3.42 -11.62 -16.99
CA GLY A 392 4.80 -11.17 -16.89
C GLY A 392 5.74 -12.20 -16.25
N ILE A 393 5.50 -13.49 -16.52
CA ILE A 393 6.43 -14.57 -16.18
C ILE A 393 7.77 -14.40 -16.93
N LYS A 394 8.84 -14.99 -16.40
CA LYS A 394 10.23 -14.81 -16.92
C LYS A 394 10.71 -15.94 -17.82
N ALA A 395 10.20 -17.15 -17.60
CA ALA A 395 10.57 -18.33 -18.37
C ALA A 395 9.46 -19.39 -18.28
N VAL A 396 9.46 -20.31 -19.24
CA VAL A 396 8.51 -21.43 -19.30
C VAL A 396 9.28 -22.75 -19.31
N VAL A 397 8.88 -23.69 -18.47
CA VAL A 397 9.33 -25.08 -18.52
C VAL A 397 8.26 -25.88 -19.25
N LEU A 398 8.64 -26.51 -20.37
CA LEU A 398 7.74 -27.12 -21.35
C LEU A 398 8.16 -28.56 -21.66
N ASP A 399 7.19 -29.46 -21.76
CA ASP A 399 7.41 -30.87 -22.15
C ASP A 399 6.89 -31.22 -23.55
N ASN A 400 6.19 -30.29 -24.22
CA ASN A 400 5.76 -30.44 -25.61
C ASN A 400 6.18 -29.22 -26.46
N LEU A 401 7.15 -29.42 -27.36
CA LEU A 401 7.69 -28.39 -28.24
C LEU A 401 6.70 -27.86 -29.29
N ASP A 402 5.60 -28.56 -29.56
CA ASP A 402 4.57 -28.11 -30.50
C ASP A 402 4.00 -26.74 -30.10
N TYR A 403 4.02 -26.40 -28.80
CA TYR A 403 3.55 -25.11 -28.29
C TYR A 403 4.64 -24.05 -28.14
N ALA A 404 5.90 -24.37 -28.44
CA ALA A 404 7.02 -23.44 -28.26
C ALA A 404 6.87 -22.16 -29.11
N HIS A 405 6.26 -22.27 -30.29
CA HIS A 405 6.00 -21.13 -31.19
C HIS A 405 5.02 -20.09 -30.63
N LEU A 406 4.26 -20.44 -29.58
CA LEU A 406 3.32 -19.54 -28.90
C LEU A 406 3.98 -18.73 -27.77
N ILE A 407 5.26 -18.98 -27.48
CA ILE A 407 5.97 -18.45 -26.30
C ILE A 407 7.16 -17.60 -26.77
N ASP A 408 7.07 -16.29 -26.51
CA ASP A 408 8.17 -15.33 -26.79
C ASP A 408 9.08 -15.10 -25.56
N LEU A 409 9.19 -16.11 -24.70
CA LEU A 409 10.03 -16.11 -23.50
C LEU A 409 11.07 -17.22 -23.58
N PRO A 410 12.12 -17.18 -22.74
CA PRO A 410 13.03 -18.32 -22.56
C PRO A 410 12.27 -19.61 -22.21
N ILE A 411 12.54 -20.68 -22.96
CA ILE A 411 11.92 -22.00 -22.78
C ILE A 411 12.97 -23.00 -22.34
N LEU A 412 12.72 -23.66 -21.21
CA LEU A 412 13.44 -24.85 -20.78
C LEU A 412 12.63 -26.09 -21.19
N TYR A 413 13.16 -26.88 -22.11
CA TYR A 413 12.57 -28.16 -22.50
C TYR A 413 12.92 -29.26 -21.49
N VAL A 414 11.93 -30.03 -21.07
CA VAL A 414 12.07 -31.20 -20.20
C VAL A 414 11.24 -32.37 -20.74
N LYS A 415 11.53 -33.59 -20.30
CA LYS A 415 10.75 -34.78 -20.74
C LYS A 415 9.36 -34.87 -20.12
N ASP A 416 9.23 -34.47 -18.86
CA ASP A 416 7.94 -34.40 -18.15
C ASP A 416 7.97 -33.23 -17.16
N CYS A 417 6.99 -32.32 -17.28
CA CYS A 417 6.95 -31.13 -16.44
C CYS A 417 6.67 -31.41 -14.96
N PHE A 418 5.86 -32.42 -14.62
CA PHE A 418 5.53 -32.75 -13.23
C PHE A 418 6.74 -33.36 -12.53
N GLU A 419 7.41 -34.31 -13.18
CA GLU A 419 8.63 -34.93 -12.64
C GLU A 419 9.76 -33.91 -12.50
N ALA A 420 9.94 -33.01 -13.48
CA ALA A 420 10.89 -31.92 -13.38
C ALA A 420 10.58 -30.98 -12.20
N PHE A 421 9.31 -30.61 -12.01
CA PHE A 421 8.85 -29.78 -10.90
C PHE A 421 9.10 -30.45 -9.54
N LYS A 422 8.70 -31.72 -9.39
CA LYS A 422 8.91 -32.51 -8.18
C LYS A 422 10.40 -32.66 -7.86
N LYS A 423 11.22 -32.98 -8.85
CA LYS A 423 12.68 -33.12 -8.67
C LYS A 423 13.34 -31.82 -8.24
N CYS A 424 12.95 -30.68 -8.83
CA CYS A 424 13.42 -29.37 -8.37
C CYS A 424 13.03 -29.11 -6.93
N ALA A 425 11.76 -29.27 -6.56
CA ALA A 425 11.28 -29.03 -5.19
C ALA A 425 12.05 -29.87 -4.15
N LEU A 426 12.23 -31.16 -4.42
CA LEU A 426 12.96 -32.06 -3.52
C LEU A 426 14.46 -31.73 -3.44
N THR A 427 15.09 -31.38 -4.56
CA THR A 427 16.52 -31.02 -4.58
C THR A 427 16.76 -29.68 -3.88
N VAL A 428 15.87 -28.69 -4.07
CA VAL A 428 15.90 -27.42 -3.32
C VAL A 428 15.77 -27.67 -1.83
N ARG A 429 14.81 -28.50 -1.39
CA ARG A 429 14.68 -28.89 0.02
C ARG A 429 15.95 -29.54 0.57
N GLN A 430 16.60 -30.42 -0.21
CA GLN A 430 17.85 -31.08 0.21
C GLN A 430 19.04 -30.12 0.30
N GLU A 431 19.20 -29.21 -0.67
CA GLU A 431 20.34 -28.30 -0.73
C GLU A 431 20.19 -27.10 0.24
N HIS A 432 19.00 -26.50 0.35
CA HIS A 432 18.76 -25.31 1.18
C HIS A 432 18.43 -25.64 2.64
N ASN A 433 17.53 -26.61 2.85
CA ASN A 433 17.33 -27.31 4.12
C ASN A 433 17.14 -26.43 5.40
N PRO A 434 16.17 -25.49 5.42
CA PRO A 434 15.88 -24.64 6.58
C PRO A 434 15.24 -25.43 7.72
N TYR A 435 15.18 -24.84 8.94
CA TYR A 435 14.46 -25.45 10.06
C TYR A 435 12.98 -25.54 9.70
N THR A 436 12.45 -26.76 9.56
CA THR A 436 11.12 -26.97 9.02
C THR A 436 10.13 -27.38 10.10
N VAL A 437 9.03 -26.62 10.23
CA VAL A 437 7.86 -26.97 11.04
C VAL A 437 6.77 -27.54 10.12
N LEU A 438 6.31 -28.75 10.43
CA LEU A 438 5.18 -29.38 9.76
C LEU A 438 3.95 -29.37 10.67
N ILE A 439 2.91 -28.68 10.21
CA ILE A 439 1.64 -28.53 10.94
C ILE A 439 0.64 -29.59 10.46
N THR A 440 0.05 -30.31 11.40
CA THR A 440 -1.04 -31.26 11.16
C THR A 440 -2.15 -31.11 12.17
N GLY A 441 -3.31 -31.66 11.84
CA GLY A 441 -4.51 -31.65 12.67
C GLY A 441 -5.79 -31.66 11.86
N THR A 442 -6.92 -31.70 12.56
CA THR A 442 -8.24 -31.59 11.94
C THR A 442 -8.57 -30.12 11.68
N GLU A 443 -8.39 -29.28 12.69
CA GLU A 443 -8.78 -27.86 12.69
C GLU A 443 -7.62 -26.98 13.11
N GLY A 444 -7.62 -25.70 12.73
CA GLY A 444 -6.61 -24.73 13.16
C GLY A 444 -5.25 -24.78 12.44
N LYS A 445 -5.03 -25.68 11.46
CA LYS A 445 -3.74 -25.78 10.72
C LYS A 445 -3.32 -24.47 10.05
N THR A 446 -4.17 -23.93 9.19
CA THR A 446 -3.87 -22.69 8.46
C THR A 446 -3.74 -21.51 9.42
N GLY A 447 -4.57 -21.45 10.47
CA GLY A 447 -4.46 -20.43 11.51
C GLY A 447 -3.15 -20.52 12.31
N ALA A 448 -2.68 -21.73 12.62
CA ALA A 448 -1.39 -21.95 13.25
C ALA A 448 -0.24 -21.54 12.32
N LYS A 449 -0.29 -21.88 11.02
CA LYS A 449 0.72 -21.47 10.04
C LYS A 449 0.87 -19.96 9.95
N VAL A 450 -0.25 -19.22 9.91
CA VAL A 450 -0.24 -17.75 9.88
C VAL A 450 0.35 -17.18 11.17
N GLN A 451 -0.03 -17.73 12.33
CA GLN A 451 0.54 -17.33 13.62
C GLN A 451 2.05 -17.60 13.70
N PHE A 452 2.51 -18.81 13.32
CA PHE A 452 3.93 -19.17 13.24
C PHE A 452 4.71 -18.19 12.38
N HIS A 453 4.24 -17.96 11.15
CA HIS A 453 4.89 -17.04 10.23
C HIS A 453 4.98 -15.63 10.82
N HIS A 454 3.89 -15.10 11.38
CA HIS A 454 3.87 -13.75 11.96
C HIS A 454 4.90 -13.57 13.08
N ILE A 455 4.92 -14.46 14.08
CA ILE A 455 5.77 -14.27 15.27
C ILE A 455 7.24 -14.65 15.03
N LEU A 456 7.51 -15.58 14.10
CA LEU A 456 8.89 -15.99 13.79
C LEU A 456 9.56 -15.01 12.82
N ASN A 457 8.81 -14.41 11.89
CA ASN A 457 9.39 -13.54 10.86
C ASN A 457 10.04 -12.26 11.42
N ASN A 458 9.72 -11.86 12.65
CA ASN A 458 10.37 -10.76 13.37
C ASN A 458 11.69 -11.14 14.05
N GLN A 459 12.05 -12.42 14.05
CA GLN A 459 13.27 -12.96 14.67
C GLN A 459 14.16 -13.68 13.65
N ALA A 460 13.56 -14.38 12.70
CA ALA A 460 14.25 -15.09 11.64
C ALA A 460 13.36 -15.15 10.38
N LYS A 461 13.97 -14.97 9.21
CA LYS A 461 13.24 -15.02 7.95
C LYS A 461 12.53 -16.37 7.80
N THR A 462 11.21 -16.30 7.66
CA THR A 462 10.34 -17.48 7.73
C THR A 462 9.54 -17.62 6.45
N HIS A 463 9.73 -18.73 5.74
CA HIS A 463 8.96 -19.08 4.55
C HIS A 463 7.64 -19.74 4.93
N ALA A 464 6.52 -19.25 4.38
CA ALA A 464 5.24 -19.94 4.43
C ALA A 464 4.28 -19.51 3.32
N VAL A 465 3.60 -20.47 2.69
CA VAL A 465 2.45 -20.18 1.82
C VAL A 465 1.21 -19.96 2.69
N LEU A 466 0.77 -18.72 2.92
CA LEU A 466 -0.24 -18.40 3.95
C LEU A 466 -1.68 -18.87 3.68
N ASN A 467 -2.04 -19.16 2.42
CA ASN A 467 -3.36 -19.70 2.09
C ASN A 467 -3.50 -21.20 2.48
N SER A 468 -4.70 -21.77 2.40
CA SER A 468 -4.93 -23.20 2.69
C SER A 468 -4.37 -24.09 1.55
N ALA A 469 -3.07 -24.33 1.56
CA ALA A 469 -2.31 -25.07 0.58
C ALA A 469 -1.65 -26.29 1.24
N ASN A 470 -2.30 -27.45 1.15
CA ASN A 470 -1.94 -28.62 1.94
C ASN A 470 -1.97 -29.95 1.16
N THR A 471 -2.09 -29.89 -0.17
CA THR A 471 -1.97 -31.04 -1.08
C THR A 471 -0.56 -31.11 -1.66
N GLU A 472 -0.23 -32.16 -2.42
CA GLU A 472 1.14 -32.42 -2.91
C GLU A 472 1.71 -31.26 -3.73
N VAL A 473 1.00 -30.78 -4.76
CA VAL A 473 1.51 -29.71 -5.63
C VAL A 473 1.76 -28.40 -4.87
N PRO A 474 0.84 -27.90 -4.03
CA PRO A 474 1.13 -26.72 -3.19
C PRO A 474 2.29 -26.91 -2.20
N VAL A 475 2.47 -28.10 -1.63
CA VAL A 475 3.62 -28.39 -0.75
C VAL A 475 4.92 -28.35 -1.54
N LEU A 476 5.02 -29.07 -2.66
CA LEU A 476 6.19 -29.01 -3.55
C LEU A 476 6.47 -27.57 -4.02
N ARG A 477 5.42 -26.79 -4.25
CA ARG A 477 5.53 -25.37 -4.59
C ARG A 477 6.08 -24.52 -3.43
N SER A 478 5.74 -24.83 -2.18
CA SER A 478 6.38 -24.17 -1.03
C SER A 478 7.89 -24.44 -1.04
N LEU A 479 8.26 -25.72 -1.15
CA LEU A 479 9.66 -26.16 -1.12
C LEU A 479 10.53 -25.51 -2.21
N ILE A 480 10.02 -25.43 -3.44
CA ILE A 480 10.76 -24.85 -4.57
C ILE A 480 10.84 -23.31 -4.53
N ASN A 481 9.99 -22.65 -3.74
CA ASN A 481 9.92 -21.20 -3.60
C ASN A 481 10.73 -20.66 -2.41
N LEU A 482 11.51 -21.50 -1.74
CA LEU A 482 12.46 -21.04 -0.72
C LEU A 482 13.39 -19.97 -1.30
N GLU A 483 13.59 -18.88 -0.57
CA GLU A 483 14.64 -17.88 -0.83
C GLU A 483 15.94 -18.33 -0.14
N GLU A 484 17.09 -17.87 -0.62
CA GLU A 484 18.39 -18.33 -0.10
C GLU A 484 18.61 -18.02 1.39
N ASP A 485 18.07 -16.91 1.87
CA ASP A 485 18.14 -16.45 3.25
C ASP A 485 16.96 -16.92 4.13
N ASP A 486 16.07 -17.80 3.64
CA ASP A 486 15.05 -18.42 4.48
C ASP A 486 15.72 -19.29 5.57
N ILE A 487 15.39 -19.05 6.84
CA ILE A 487 15.97 -19.77 7.99
C ILE A 487 14.99 -20.83 8.49
N ILE A 488 13.70 -20.51 8.41
CA ILE A 488 12.60 -21.35 8.88
C ILE A 488 11.63 -21.56 7.72
N GLU A 489 11.04 -22.75 7.63
CA GLU A 489 9.88 -22.99 6.77
C GLU A 489 8.72 -23.60 7.53
N ILE A 490 7.51 -23.09 7.28
CA ILE A 490 6.27 -23.59 7.88
C ILE A 490 5.39 -24.21 6.80
N ASN A 491 5.22 -25.53 6.86
CA ASN A 491 4.34 -26.28 5.98
C ASN A 491 3.11 -26.81 6.73
N GLU A 492 1.98 -26.91 6.04
CA GLU A 492 0.83 -27.69 6.51
C GLU A 492 0.53 -28.83 5.54
N VAL A 493 0.13 -30.00 6.05
CA VAL A 493 -0.25 -31.15 5.22
C VAL A 493 -1.68 -31.62 5.48
N SER A 494 -2.36 -31.97 4.40
CA SER A 494 -3.57 -32.77 4.44
C SER A 494 -3.20 -34.24 4.54
N VAL A 495 -4.01 -34.96 5.31
CA VAL A 495 -3.79 -36.38 5.57
C VAL A 495 -4.99 -37.10 4.96
N GLY A 496 -4.80 -37.67 3.78
CA GLY A 496 -5.83 -38.38 3.02
C GLY A 496 -6.12 -39.79 3.56
N SER A 497 -6.91 -40.58 2.84
CA SER A 497 -7.17 -41.99 3.20
C SER A 497 -6.01 -42.92 2.85
N ASP A 498 -5.27 -42.64 1.79
CA ASP A 498 -4.15 -43.48 1.33
C ASP A 498 -2.89 -43.29 2.19
N GLU A 499 -2.37 -44.39 2.73
CA GLU A 499 -1.19 -44.40 3.59
C GLU A 499 0.11 -44.08 2.86
N ALA A 500 0.35 -44.67 1.69
CA ALA A 500 1.59 -44.51 0.96
C ALA A 500 1.81 -43.03 0.60
N TYR A 501 0.78 -42.36 0.07
CA TYR A 501 0.85 -40.95 -0.29
C TYR A 501 1.06 -40.02 0.93
N ARG A 502 0.47 -40.35 2.08
CA ARG A 502 0.66 -39.53 3.30
C ARG A 502 2.09 -39.58 3.82
N VAL A 503 2.64 -40.79 3.86
CA VAL A 503 4.01 -41.03 4.30
C VAL A 503 4.98 -40.37 3.34
N GLU A 504 4.79 -40.54 2.03
CA GLU A 504 5.63 -39.93 1.01
C GLU A 504 5.65 -38.40 1.17
N ARG A 505 4.48 -37.74 1.24
CA ARG A 505 4.39 -36.27 1.40
C ARG A 505 5.11 -35.76 2.63
N THR A 506 5.02 -36.48 3.75
CA THR A 506 5.70 -36.07 4.98
C THR A 506 7.22 -36.21 4.82
N LYS A 507 7.70 -37.28 4.19
CA LYS A 507 9.11 -37.48 3.88
C LYS A 507 9.66 -36.42 2.92
N MET A 508 8.85 -35.94 1.96
CA MET A 508 9.22 -34.82 1.09
C MET A 508 9.50 -33.54 1.90
N VAL A 509 8.69 -33.26 2.93
CA VAL A 509 8.86 -32.07 3.78
C VAL A 509 10.07 -32.20 4.70
N ASN A 510 10.36 -33.41 5.20
CA ASN A 510 11.51 -33.70 6.07
C ASN A 510 11.61 -32.76 7.31
N PRO A 511 10.57 -32.65 8.16
CA PRO A 511 10.51 -31.65 9.23
C PRO A 511 11.47 -31.88 10.39
N ASN A 512 11.87 -30.78 11.04
CA ASN A 512 12.53 -30.77 12.34
C ASN A 512 11.52 -30.87 13.48
N LEU A 513 10.33 -30.29 13.29
CA LEU A 513 9.28 -30.19 14.30
C LEU A 513 7.92 -30.51 13.68
N CYS A 514 7.19 -31.46 14.28
CA CYS A 514 5.79 -31.71 13.93
C CYS A 514 4.87 -31.06 14.97
N PHE A 515 4.06 -30.09 14.53
CA PHE A 515 3.11 -29.38 15.38
C PHE A 515 1.69 -29.91 15.16
N PHE A 516 1.10 -30.48 16.20
CA PHE A 516 -0.27 -30.99 16.15
C PHE A 516 -1.24 -29.97 16.75
N THR A 517 -2.10 -29.42 15.90
CA THR A 517 -3.23 -28.60 16.33
C THR A 517 -4.34 -29.49 16.90
N ASN A 518 -5.59 -29.02 16.94
CA ASN A 518 -6.71 -29.81 17.41
C ASN A 518 -7.04 -31.01 16.49
N ILE A 519 -7.34 -32.17 17.07
CA ILE A 519 -7.83 -33.37 16.36
C ILE A 519 -9.26 -33.65 16.80
N GLY A 520 -10.16 -33.66 15.83
CA GLY A 520 -11.58 -33.96 16.01
C GLY A 520 -12.17 -34.75 14.84
N PRO A 521 -13.45 -35.16 14.92
CA PRO A 521 -14.13 -35.98 13.92
C PRO A 521 -14.38 -35.18 12.63
N ASN A 522 -13.64 -35.46 11.57
CA ASN A 522 -13.79 -34.84 10.25
C ASN A 522 -13.51 -35.88 9.14
N HIS A 523 -14.14 -35.71 7.98
CA HIS A 523 -14.08 -36.66 6.87
C HIS A 523 -14.37 -38.11 7.33
N MET A 524 -15.39 -38.27 8.18
CA MET A 524 -15.79 -39.56 8.73
C MET A 524 -16.28 -40.54 7.66
N ASP A 525 -16.74 -40.02 6.52
CA ASP A 525 -17.02 -40.78 5.30
C ASP A 525 -15.76 -41.49 4.75
N MET A 526 -14.58 -40.86 4.85
CA MET A 526 -13.31 -41.45 4.42
C MET A 526 -12.63 -42.27 5.52
N HIS A 527 -12.58 -41.76 6.75
CA HIS A 527 -11.80 -42.37 7.83
C HIS A 527 -12.60 -43.38 8.66
N LYS A 528 -13.93 -43.37 8.61
CA LYS A 528 -14.86 -44.24 9.35
C LYS A 528 -14.87 -44.05 10.87
N THR A 529 -13.71 -43.95 11.52
CA THR A 529 -13.56 -43.80 12.97
C THR A 529 -12.53 -42.72 13.33
N LEU A 530 -12.64 -42.17 14.55
CA LEU A 530 -11.68 -41.20 15.07
C LEU A 530 -10.29 -41.83 15.31
N ASP A 531 -10.24 -43.12 15.66
CA ASP A 531 -9.00 -43.87 15.81
C ASP A 531 -8.22 -43.97 14.48
N ASN A 532 -8.95 -44.11 13.36
CA ASN A 532 -8.35 -44.07 12.03
C ASN A 532 -7.84 -42.66 11.68
N ILE A 533 -8.52 -41.60 12.11
CA ILE A 533 -8.02 -40.22 11.95
C ILE A 533 -6.72 -40.02 12.73
N MET A 534 -6.63 -40.50 13.98
CA MET A 534 -5.40 -40.39 14.77
C MET A 534 -4.25 -41.22 14.17
N THR A 535 -4.54 -42.44 13.70
CA THR A 535 -3.57 -43.30 13.00
C THR A 535 -3.11 -42.67 11.68
N ALA A 536 -4.01 -41.98 11.00
CA ALA A 536 -3.70 -41.21 9.81
C ALA A 536 -2.78 -40.03 10.14
N LYS A 537 -3.15 -39.20 11.13
CA LYS A 537 -2.42 -37.99 11.50
C LYS A 537 -1.05 -38.28 12.08
N SER A 538 -0.88 -39.40 12.79
CA SER A 538 0.41 -39.85 13.31
C SER A 538 1.42 -40.18 12.21
N SER A 539 1.02 -40.46 10.96
CA SER A 539 1.96 -40.72 9.85
C SER A 539 2.97 -39.59 9.60
N VAL A 540 2.69 -38.37 10.08
CA VAL A 540 3.64 -37.25 9.97
C VAL A 540 4.96 -37.47 10.71
N VAL A 541 5.03 -38.40 11.66
CA VAL A 541 6.28 -38.67 12.39
C VAL A 541 7.28 -39.53 11.59
N GLU A 542 6.83 -40.12 10.48
CA GLU A 542 7.69 -40.92 9.59
C GLU A 542 8.57 -40.08 8.67
N GLY A 543 8.20 -38.82 8.42
CA GLY A 543 9.05 -37.86 7.72
C GLY A 543 9.92 -37.03 8.65
N LEU A 544 9.70 -37.12 9.96
CA LEU A 544 10.46 -36.35 10.94
C LEU A 544 11.95 -36.72 10.87
N ARG A 545 12.82 -35.73 10.94
CA ARG A 545 14.27 -35.95 10.91
C ARG A 545 14.77 -36.71 12.13
N GLU A 546 16.00 -37.20 12.07
CA GLU A 546 16.69 -37.67 13.26
C GLU A 546 16.78 -36.55 14.31
N GLY A 547 16.47 -36.86 15.57
CA GLY A 547 16.38 -35.88 16.66
C GLY A 547 15.18 -34.91 16.59
N GLY A 548 14.35 -34.99 15.54
CA GLY A 548 13.17 -34.13 15.42
C GLY A 548 12.13 -34.43 16.51
N LYS A 549 11.29 -33.44 16.83
CA LYS A 549 10.35 -33.50 17.95
C LYS A 549 8.90 -33.32 17.50
N CYS A 550 7.95 -33.68 18.36
CA CYS A 550 6.54 -33.34 18.19
C CYS A 550 6.04 -32.45 19.33
N ILE A 551 5.20 -31.48 18.99
CA ILE A 551 4.45 -30.68 19.96
C ILE A 551 2.97 -31.05 19.84
N LEU A 552 2.38 -31.53 20.94
CA LEU A 552 1.02 -32.06 20.99
C LEU A 552 0.12 -31.25 21.93
N ASN A 553 -1.13 -31.05 21.50
CA ASN A 553 -2.18 -30.55 22.38
C ASN A 553 -2.64 -31.66 23.34
N SER A 554 -2.28 -31.58 24.62
CA SER A 554 -2.68 -32.55 25.64
C SER A 554 -4.15 -32.42 26.06
N SER A 555 -4.79 -31.29 25.75
CA SER A 555 -6.20 -31.02 26.08
C SER A 555 -7.20 -31.63 25.08
N ILE A 556 -6.73 -32.41 24.10
CA ILE A 556 -7.59 -33.20 23.22
C ILE A 556 -8.12 -34.41 23.99
N GLU A 557 -9.44 -34.66 23.92
CA GLU A 557 -10.12 -35.77 24.62
C GLU A 557 -9.44 -37.14 24.43
N HIS A 558 -8.88 -37.40 23.24
CA HIS A 558 -8.22 -38.66 22.89
C HIS A 558 -6.69 -38.59 22.85
N TYR A 559 -6.08 -37.65 23.57
CA TYR A 559 -4.62 -37.49 23.64
C TYR A 559 -3.85 -38.82 23.88
N PRO A 560 -4.24 -39.70 24.83
CA PRO A 560 -3.53 -40.97 25.06
C PRO A 560 -3.51 -41.89 23.84
N LYS A 561 -4.59 -41.89 23.03
CA LYS A 561 -4.67 -42.70 21.81
C LYS A 561 -3.79 -42.13 20.70
N LEU A 562 -3.74 -40.81 20.55
CA LEU A 562 -2.84 -40.15 19.62
C LEU A 562 -1.38 -40.47 19.95
N LEU A 563 -1.02 -40.37 21.23
CA LEU A 563 0.33 -40.67 21.73
C LEU A 563 0.74 -42.12 21.40
N ASN A 564 -0.14 -43.09 21.66
CA ASN A 564 0.09 -44.49 21.30
C ASN A 564 0.24 -44.69 19.77
N ALA A 565 -0.60 -44.03 18.96
CA ALA A 565 -0.50 -44.12 17.51
C ALA A 565 0.83 -43.56 16.98
N ILE A 566 1.34 -42.49 17.60
CA ILE A 566 2.66 -41.93 17.29
C ILE A 566 3.78 -42.92 17.65
N TYR A 567 3.79 -43.47 18.87
CA TYR A 567 4.84 -44.39 19.31
C TYR A 567 4.86 -45.71 18.54
N LYS A 568 3.71 -46.16 18.02
CA LYS A 568 3.65 -47.31 17.10
C LYS A 568 4.38 -47.08 15.78
N ARG A 569 4.44 -45.84 15.30
CA ARG A 569 5.16 -45.48 14.07
C ARG A 569 6.61 -45.12 14.34
N ARG A 570 6.90 -44.54 15.50
CA ARG A 570 8.25 -44.15 15.93
C ARG A 570 8.39 -44.18 17.44
N VAL A 571 9.10 -45.19 17.95
CA VAL A 571 9.13 -45.53 19.40
C VAL A 571 9.71 -44.42 20.28
N ASP A 572 10.80 -43.77 19.85
CA ASP A 572 11.57 -42.83 20.69
C ASP A 572 11.44 -41.37 20.23
N VAL A 573 10.27 -40.98 19.69
CA VAL A 573 10.05 -39.59 19.30
C VAL A 573 9.90 -38.69 20.55
N PRO A 574 10.69 -37.62 20.70
CA PRO A 574 10.50 -36.68 21.79
C PRO A 574 9.18 -35.93 21.63
N ILE A 575 8.39 -35.91 22.70
CA ILE A 575 7.09 -35.24 22.77
C ILE A 575 7.19 -34.08 23.76
N LEU A 576 6.79 -32.91 23.30
CA LEU A 576 6.49 -31.76 24.14
C LEU A 576 4.97 -31.54 24.10
N THR A 577 4.39 -31.05 25.20
CA THR A 577 2.94 -30.81 25.25
C THR A 577 2.59 -29.37 25.57
N TYR A 578 1.47 -28.95 25.01
CA TYR A 578 0.79 -27.72 25.41
C TYR A 578 -0.66 -28.00 25.78
N GLY A 579 -1.16 -27.32 26.80
CA GLY A 579 -2.46 -27.64 27.37
C GLY A 579 -2.86 -26.77 28.55
N ASN A 580 -3.56 -27.40 29.49
CA ASN A 580 -4.02 -26.79 30.73
C ASN A 580 -3.55 -27.58 31.97
N LEU A 581 -2.73 -28.62 31.78
CA LEU A 581 -2.24 -29.46 32.87
C LEU A 581 -0.93 -28.89 33.41
N GLU A 582 -0.68 -29.09 34.70
CA GLU A 582 0.58 -28.70 35.33
C GLU A 582 1.80 -29.42 34.73
N SER A 583 1.60 -30.62 34.22
CA SER A 583 2.63 -31.44 33.55
C SER A 583 2.93 -31.00 32.11
N ASP A 584 2.17 -30.07 31.54
CA ASP A 584 2.43 -29.58 30.20
C ASP A 584 3.66 -28.67 30.18
N ASN A 585 4.48 -28.80 29.12
CA ASN A 585 5.60 -27.88 28.91
C ASN A 585 5.10 -26.44 28.74
N ALA A 586 3.97 -26.23 28.08
CA ALA A 586 3.36 -24.92 27.96
C ALA A 586 1.88 -24.93 28.34
N LYS A 587 1.46 -24.01 29.23
CA LYS A 587 0.11 -24.00 29.78
C LYS A 587 -0.48 -22.61 29.89
N ILE A 588 -1.78 -22.51 29.68
CA ILE A 588 -2.53 -21.29 29.96
C ILE A 588 -2.70 -21.16 31.47
N ILE A 589 -2.31 -20.01 32.03
CA ILE A 589 -2.59 -19.64 33.42
C ILE A 589 -3.95 -18.94 33.49
N THR A 590 -4.15 -17.91 32.67
CA THR A 590 -5.43 -17.20 32.56
C THR A 590 -5.70 -16.78 31.12
N LYS A 591 -6.97 -16.77 30.72
CA LYS A 591 -7.42 -16.15 29.47
C LYS A 591 -8.74 -15.42 29.67
N SER A 592 -8.89 -14.27 29.04
CA SER A 592 -10.16 -13.51 29.04
C SER A 592 -10.41 -12.90 27.67
N PHE A 593 -11.63 -13.04 27.16
CA PHE A 593 -12.04 -12.45 25.88
C PHE A 593 -12.33 -10.95 26.05
N ASP A 594 -11.76 -10.13 25.17
CA ASP A 594 -12.04 -8.71 25.05
C ASP A 594 -13.02 -8.48 23.89
N SER A 595 -14.29 -8.23 24.20
CA SER A 595 -15.33 -8.00 23.19
C SER A 595 -15.17 -6.66 22.46
N LYS A 596 -14.41 -5.69 22.98
CA LYS A 596 -14.18 -4.40 22.31
C LYS A 596 -13.07 -4.51 21.27
N ARG A 597 -12.02 -5.27 21.59
CA ARG A 597 -10.88 -5.52 20.69
C ARG A 597 -11.02 -6.79 19.84
N PHE A 598 -12.04 -7.61 20.09
CA PHE A 598 -12.28 -8.92 19.46
C PHE A 598 -11.06 -9.84 19.50
N GLY A 599 -10.54 -10.09 20.70
CA GLY A 599 -9.38 -10.95 20.92
C GLY A 599 -9.26 -11.46 22.36
N TRP A 600 -8.12 -12.05 22.70
CA TRP A 600 -7.89 -12.62 24.03
C TRP A 600 -6.71 -11.96 24.74
N ASN A 601 -6.90 -11.58 25.99
CA ASN A 601 -5.79 -11.34 26.91
C ASN A 601 -5.38 -12.68 27.51
N ILE A 602 -4.11 -13.04 27.39
CA ILE A 602 -3.58 -14.36 27.76
C ILE A 602 -2.40 -14.17 28.71
N LYS A 603 -2.38 -14.98 29.77
CA LYS A 603 -1.19 -15.25 30.59
C LYS A 603 -0.86 -16.73 30.48
N ALA A 604 0.38 -17.04 30.15
CA ALA A 604 0.83 -18.42 29.96
C ALA A 604 2.21 -18.64 30.58
N ASP A 605 2.48 -19.90 30.93
CA ASP A 605 3.79 -20.41 31.29
C ASP A 605 4.32 -21.24 30.12
N ILE A 606 5.47 -20.84 29.56
CA ILE A 606 6.15 -21.50 28.45
C ILE A 606 7.44 -22.12 28.99
N ASP A 607 7.33 -23.33 29.53
CA ASP A 607 8.43 -24.14 30.05
C ASP A 607 9.26 -23.38 31.12
N GLY A 608 8.56 -22.74 32.06
CA GLY A 608 9.12 -21.94 33.14
C GLY A 608 9.18 -20.43 32.85
N GLU A 609 8.84 -19.99 31.64
CA GLU A 609 8.84 -18.57 31.26
C GLU A 609 7.42 -18.01 31.21
N ILE A 610 7.11 -17.06 32.11
CA ILE A 610 5.81 -16.41 32.16
C ILE A 610 5.74 -15.29 31.14
N VAL A 611 4.68 -15.32 30.31
CA VAL A 611 4.36 -14.29 29.32
C VAL A 611 2.92 -13.82 29.45
N GLU A 612 2.70 -12.54 29.15
CA GLU A 612 1.38 -11.90 29.08
C GLU A 612 1.28 -11.14 27.77
N TYR A 613 0.20 -11.36 27.01
CA TYR A 613 0.03 -10.78 25.68
C TYR A 613 -1.43 -10.72 25.25
N PHE A 614 -1.69 -9.88 24.25
CA PHE A 614 -2.97 -9.81 23.55
C PHE A 614 -2.89 -10.59 22.23
N LEU A 615 -3.88 -11.44 21.98
CA LEU A 615 -4.04 -12.20 20.76
C LEU A 615 -5.25 -11.66 19.97
N PRO A 616 -5.05 -10.95 18.83
CA PRO A 616 -6.12 -10.37 18.01
C PRO A 616 -6.84 -11.42 17.14
N LEU A 617 -7.07 -12.60 17.69
CA LEU A 617 -7.84 -13.69 17.09
C LEU A 617 -9.01 -14.01 18.02
N PHE A 618 -10.24 -13.94 17.54
CA PHE A 618 -11.40 -14.18 18.40
C PHE A 618 -11.79 -15.66 18.50
N GLN A 619 -11.17 -16.55 17.70
CA GLN A 619 -11.52 -17.97 17.69
C GLN A 619 -11.19 -18.65 19.03
N LEU A 620 -12.09 -19.49 19.52
CA LEU A 620 -11.97 -20.11 20.85
C LEU A 620 -10.72 -20.99 21.05
N HIS A 621 -10.24 -21.60 19.97
CA HIS A 621 -9.05 -22.46 19.98
C HIS A 621 -7.74 -21.67 19.83
N ALA A 622 -7.81 -20.39 19.47
CA ALA A 622 -6.63 -19.58 19.18
C ALA A 622 -5.70 -19.39 20.40
N PRO A 623 -6.21 -19.14 21.63
CA PRO A 623 -5.34 -18.99 22.80
C PRO A 623 -4.45 -20.20 23.05
N LEU A 624 -5.03 -21.40 23.06
CA LEU A 624 -4.27 -22.62 23.34
C LEU A 624 -3.28 -22.93 22.21
N THR A 625 -3.68 -22.69 20.96
CA THR A 625 -2.78 -22.81 19.82
C THR A 625 -1.60 -21.84 19.95
N SER A 626 -1.83 -20.58 20.34
CA SER A 626 -0.76 -19.59 20.51
C SER A 626 0.27 -20.00 21.57
N VAL A 627 -0.17 -20.61 22.68
CA VAL A 627 0.72 -21.15 23.72
C VAL A 627 1.59 -22.29 23.18
N GLY A 628 1.01 -23.20 22.39
CA GLY A 628 1.79 -24.25 21.74
C GLY A 628 2.80 -23.71 20.71
N ILE A 629 2.44 -22.63 20.00
CA ILE A 629 3.36 -21.99 19.06
C ILE A 629 4.51 -21.30 19.82
N LEU A 630 4.25 -20.64 20.95
CA LEU A 630 5.31 -20.07 21.79
C LEU A 630 6.26 -21.15 22.36
N LEU A 631 5.75 -22.34 22.67
CA LEU A 631 6.60 -23.49 23.00
C LEU A 631 7.49 -23.90 21.83
N ALA A 632 6.98 -23.86 20.61
CA ALA A 632 7.79 -24.12 19.41
C ALA A 632 8.87 -23.05 19.21
N VAL A 633 8.56 -21.76 19.44
CA VAL A 633 9.55 -20.67 19.42
C VAL A 633 10.69 -20.94 20.39
N LYS A 634 10.35 -21.36 21.63
CA LYS A 634 11.33 -21.73 22.65
C LYS A 634 12.20 -22.91 22.23
N GLU A 635 11.58 -23.98 21.73
CA GLU A 635 12.28 -25.17 21.24
C GLU A 635 13.23 -24.85 20.09
N MET A 636 12.89 -23.86 19.26
CA MET A 636 13.73 -23.38 18.16
C MET A 636 14.85 -22.43 18.61
N GLY A 637 14.90 -22.06 19.91
CA GLY A 637 15.93 -21.20 20.48
C GLY A 637 15.70 -19.69 20.31
N TYR A 638 14.47 -19.27 19.98
CA TYR A 638 14.10 -17.87 19.80
C TYR A 638 13.48 -17.25 21.07
N ASP A 639 13.43 -15.92 21.12
CA ASP A 639 12.93 -15.17 22.29
C ASP A 639 11.39 -15.27 22.39
N VAL A 640 10.93 -15.92 23.45
CA VAL A 640 9.51 -16.19 23.72
C VAL A 640 8.77 -14.92 24.11
N LYS A 641 9.38 -14.04 24.90
CA LYS A 641 8.76 -12.77 25.33
C LYS A 641 8.58 -11.83 24.15
N LYS A 642 9.58 -11.74 23.27
CA LYS A 642 9.47 -10.97 22.03
C LYS A 642 8.36 -11.54 21.13
N ALA A 643 8.34 -12.87 20.92
CA ALA A 643 7.30 -13.51 20.13
C ALA A 643 5.89 -13.31 20.72
N ALA A 644 5.76 -13.35 22.05
CA ALA A 644 4.49 -13.11 22.73
C ALA A 644 4.02 -11.66 22.53
N ALA A 645 4.92 -10.69 22.66
CA ALA A 645 4.61 -9.28 22.42
C ALA A 645 4.19 -9.02 20.95
N ASP A 646 4.83 -9.71 20.00
CA ASP A 646 4.57 -9.55 18.57
C ASP A 646 3.15 -9.97 18.15
N TYR A 647 2.43 -10.78 18.95
CA TYR A 647 1.04 -11.14 18.66
C TYR A 647 0.10 -9.94 18.55
N ASP A 648 0.37 -8.82 19.24
CA ASP A 648 -0.49 -7.63 19.19
C ASP A 648 -0.60 -7.06 17.77
N GLY A 649 0.43 -7.26 16.94
CA GLY A 649 0.47 -6.85 15.53
C GLY A 649 -0.09 -7.87 14.53
N LEU A 650 -0.60 -9.03 14.98
CA LEU A 650 -1.06 -10.09 14.10
C LEU A 650 -2.31 -9.67 13.31
N VAL A 651 -2.21 -9.73 11.98
CA VAL A 651 -3.35 -9.52 11.08
C VAL A 651 -3.86 -10.88 10.57
N PRO A 652 -5.14 -11.24 10.83
CA PRO A 652 -5.67 -12.53 10.38
C PRO A 652 -5.78 -12.60 8.85
N PHE A 653 -5.38 -13.74 8.28
CA PHE A 653 -5.57 -14.00 6.84
C PHE A 653 -7.04 -14.26 6.52
N GLU A 654 -7.48 -13.99 5.28
CA GLU A 654 -8.91 -14.01 4.90
C GLU A 654 -9.60 -15.35 5.18
N THR A 655 -8.86 -16.46 5.08
CA THR A 655 -9.41 -17.80 5.29
C THR A 655 -9.52 -18.21 6.77
N MET A 656 -9.07 -17.38 7.70
CA MET A 656 -9.19 -17.62 9.14
C MET A 656 -10.51 -17.09 9.72
N GLY A 657 -11.19 -16.22 8.97
CA GLY A 657 -12.24 -15.37 9.49
C GLY A 657 -11.65 -14.07 10.01
N ARG A 658 -12.22 -12.93 9.61
CA ARG A 658 -11.76 -11.59 10.02
C ARG A 658 -12.86 -10.82 10.71
N MET A 659 -12.49 -10.04 11.72
CA MET A 659 -13.35 -9.00 12.27
C MET A 659 -12.95 -7.68 11.60
N LEU A 660 -13.84 -7.16 10.76
CA LEU A 660 -13.69 -5.91 10.05
C LEU A 660 -14.68 -4.88 10.62
N SER A 661 -14.52 -3.63 10.19
CA SER A 661 -15.42 -2.54 10.60
C SER A 661 -15.96 -1.83 9.37
N ILE A 662 -17.28 -1.70 9.29
CA ILE A 662 -17.94 -0.87 8.28
C ILE A 662 -18.33 0.43 8.98
N LYS A 663 -17.76 1.54 8.54
CA LYS A 663 -18.09 2.86 9.08
C LYS A 663 -19.40 3.33 8.45
N LYS A 664 -20.40 3.51 9.29
CA LYS A 664 -21.66 4.16 8.94
C LYS A 664 -21.85 5.41 9.78
N ARG A 665 -22.77 6.26 9.36
CA ARG A 665 -23.16 7.42 10.15
C ARG A 665 -23.75 7.05 11.51
N SER A 666 -24.56 5.99 11.57
CA SER A 666 -25.11 5.45 12.82
C SER A 666 -24.06 4.84 13.77
N GLY A 667 -22.80 4.73 13.33
CA GLY A 667 -21.69 4.19 14.12
C GLY A 667 -20.93 3.09 13.38
N ILE A 668 -20.17 2.31 14.14
CA ILE A 668 -19.39 1.20 13.60
C ILE A 668 -20.28 -0.05 13.54
N VAL A 669 -20.39 -0.64 12.36
CA VAL A 669 -20.90 -2.02 12.21
C VAL A 669 -19.71 -2.96 12.33
N HIS A 670 -19.80 -3.96 13.19
CA HIS A 670 -18.83 -5.03 13.24
C HIS A 670 -19.11 -6.02 12.10
N PHE A 671 -18.09 -6.43 11.36
CA PHE A 671 -18.25 -7.36 10.25
C PHE A 671 -17.39 -8.59 10.44
N TYR A 672 -18.00 -9.70 10.84
CA TYR A 672 -17.37 -11.01 10.89
C TYR A 672 -17.43 -11.70 9.52
N ASP A 673 -16.34 -11.57 8.76
CA ASP A 673 -16.17 -12.14 7.42
C ASP A 673 -15.60 -13.56 7.48
N GLN A 674 -16.44 -14.57 7.23
CA GLN A 674 -16.10 -15.98 6.98
C GLN A 674 -16.48 -16.42 5.55
N SER A 675 -16.56 -15.46 4.62
CA SER A 675 -17.13 -15.66 3.28
C SER A 675 -16.31 -16.56 2.35
N ARG A 676 -15.05 -16.84 2.71
CA ARG A 676 -14.10 -17.57 1.83
C ARG A 676 -14.14 -19.08 2.02
N ARG A 677 -14.65 -19.59 3.15
CA ARG A 677 -14.72 -21.04 3.42
C ARG A 677 -15.75 -21.38 4.51
N GLY A 678 -16.78 -22.15 4.15
CA GLY A 678 -17.84 -22.55 5.08
C GLY A 678 -18.34 -23.98 4.85
N GLY A 679 -17.61 -24.97 5.37
CA GLY A 679 -18.15 -26.31 5.58
C GLY A 679 -18.77 -26.45 6.98
N ILE A 680 -19.44 -27.57 7.28
CA ILE A 680 -20.15 -27.75 8.56
C ILE A 680 -19.26 -27.53 9.80
N HIS A 681 -18.00 -27.98 9.79
CA HIS A 681 -17.03 -27.72 10.88
C HIS A 681 -16.70 -26.24 11.04
N GLY A 682 -16.50 -25.54 9.92
CA GLY A 682 -16.26 -24.09 9.93
C GLY A 682 -17.46 -23.33 10.48
N MET A 683 -18.67 -23.77 10.15
CA MET A 683 -19.90 -23.22 10.71
C MET A 683 -19.98 -23.47 12.22
N ARG A 684 -19.77 -24.71 12.69
CA ARG A 684 -19.73 -25.02 14.13
C ARG A 684 -18.75 -24.11 14.88
N SER A 685 -17.54 -23.94 14.37
CA SER A 685 -16.55 -23.04 14.98
C SER A 685 -17.06 -21.60 15.00
N ALA A 686 -17.49 -21.05 13.86
CA ALA A 686 -17.88 -19.65 13.76
C ALA A 686 -19.09 -19.32 14.65
N PHE A 687 -20.10 -20.19 14.70
CA PHE A 687 -21.25 -20.03 15.61
C PHE A 687 -20.84 -20.14 17.08
N ASN A 688 -19.87 -20.99 17.42
CA ASN A 688 -19.37 -21.09 18.78
C ASN A 688 -18.52 -19.85 19.17
N ASP A 689 -17.74 -19.30 18.24
CA ASP A 689 -16.95 -18.09 18.45
C ASP A 689 -17.87 -16.88 18.75
N MET A 690 -18.98 -16.75 18.02
CA MET A 690 -19.98 -15.68 18.21
C MET A 690 -20.59 -15.65 19.61
N LYS A 691 -20.58 -16.76 20.36
CA LYS A 691 -21.11 -16.79 21.74
C LYS A 691 -20.33 -15.88 22.70
N ASN A 692 -19.07 -15.56 22.39
CA ASN A 692 -18.26 -14.65 23.21
C ASN A 692 -18.49 -13.17 22.86
N PHE A 693 -19.22 -12.88 21.77
CA PHE A 693 -19.41 -11.51 21.32
C PHE A 693 -20.49 -10.84 22.16
N LYS A 694 -20.11 -9.72 22.78
CA LYS A 694 -21.04 -8.77 23.39
C LYS A 694 -21.24 -7.65 22.39
N LEU A 695 -22.46 -7.52 21.88
CA LEU A 695 -22.83 -6.58 20.84
C LEU A 695 -23.88 -5.62 21.40
N ASP A 696 -23.86 -4.38 20.90
CA ASP A 696 -24.84 -3.36 21.28
C ASP A 696 -26.11 -3.45 20.40
N GLY A 697 -25.99 -3.96 19.17
CA GLY A 697 -27.06 -4.11 18.20
C GLY A 697 -27.45 -5.55 17.87
N LYS A 698 -28.13 -5.71 16.73
CA LYS A 698 -28.64 -7.00 16.22
C LYS A 698 -27.58 -7.78 15.43
N ILE A 699 -27.83 -9.07 15.21
CA ILE A 699 -27.00 -9.87 14.28
C ILE A 699 -27.73 -10.03 12.95
N VAL A 700 -27.10 -9.56 11.88
CA VAL A 700 -27.53 -9.73 10.49
C VAL A 700 -26.59 -10.73 9.82
N ALA A 701 -27.13 -11.85 9.32
CA ALA A 701 -26.31 -12.93 8.79
C ALA A 701 -26.62 -13.25 7.31
N LEU A 702 -25.60 -13.52 6.51
CA LEU A 702 -25.70 -14.21 5.22
C LEU A 702 -25.07 -15.60 5.36
N VAL A 703 -25.90 -16.64 5.24
CA VAL A 703 -25.49 -18.03 5.38
C VAL A 703 -25.72 -18.78 4.08
N GLY A 704 -24.63 -19.25 3.46
CA GLY A 704 -24.66 -20.07 2.25
C GLY A 704 -24.77 -21.57 2.54
N GLY A 705 -25.28 -22.33 1.56
CA GLY A 705 -25.37 -23.79 1.61
C GLY A 705 -24.04 -24.50 1.92
N ILE A 706 -24.13 -25.64 2.62
CA ILE A 706 -22.96 -26.42 3.08
C ILE A 706 -22.40 -27.34 1.98
N SER A 707 -23.27 -27.86 1.11
CA SER A 707 -22.97 -28.98 0.20
C SER A 707 -23.14 -28.61 -1.27
N THR A 708 -22.21 -29.09 -2.11
CA THR A 708 -22.35 -29.11 -3.58
C THR A 708 -22.89 -30.45 -4.11
N LYS A 709 -23.04 -31.46 -3.25
CA LYS A 709 -23.45 -32.81 -3.65
C LYS A 709 -24.96 -32.87 -3.93
N LYS A 710 -25.41 -33.97 -4.55
CA LYS A 710 -26.83 -34.31 -4.70
C LYS A 710 -27.53 -34.33 -3.33
N ASP A 711 -28.84 -34.12 -3.34
CA ASP A 711 -29.69 -34.29 -2.17
C ASP A 711 -29.51 -35.71 -1.60
N SER A 712 -29.08 -35.79 -0.34
CA SER A 712 -28.73 -37.03 0.36
C SER A 712 -29.01 -36.88 1.85
N ASP A 713 -29.10 -37.98 2.58
CA ASP A 713 -29.36 -37.95 4.03
C ASP A 713 -28.33 -37.10 4.79
N TRP A 714 -27.05 -37.22 4.45
CA TRP A 714 -26.00 -36.35 5.00
C TRP A 714 -26.24 -34.85 4.74
N THR A 715 -26.73 -34.48 3.54
CA THR A 715 -27.01 -33.08 3.19
C THR A 715 -28.16 -32.56 4.05
N LYS A 716 -29.21 -33.35 4.25
CA LYS A 716 -30.34 -33.02 5.13
C LYS A 716 -29.90 -32.87 6.58
N GLU A 717 -29.12 -33.82 7.09
CA GLU A 717 -28.57 -33.79 8.45
C GLU A 717 -27.69 -32.55 8.68
N ALA A 718 -26.78 -32.24 7.75
CA ALA A 718 -25.87 -31.10 7.88
C ALA A 718 -26.63 -29.75 7.84
N HIS A 719 -27.63 -29.59 6.97
CA HIS A 719 -28.46 -28.37 6.93
C HIS A 719 -29.42 -28.29 8.12
N GLY A 720 -29.93 -29.43 8.61
CA GLY A 720 -30.70 -29.48 9.86
C GLY A 720 -29.88 -29.07 11.08
N GLU A 721 -28.61 -29.46 11.13
CA GLU A 721 -27.67 -28.99 12.15
C GLU A 721 -27.41 -27.48 12.04
N LEU A 722 -27.27 -26.96 10.82
CA LEU A 722 -27.17 -25.52 10.60
C LEU A 722 -28.40 -24.77 11.10
N ALA A 723 -29.61 -25.28 10.85
CA ALA A 723 -30.84 -24.72 11.40
C ALA A 723 -30.82 -24.69 12.93
N LYS A 724 -30.33 -25.75 13.57
CA LYS A 724 -30.15 -25.79 15.03
C LYS A 724 -29.20 -24.70 15.52
N MET A 725 -28.05 -24.52 14.88
CA MET A 725 -27.09 -23.47 15.25
C MET A 725 -27.67 -22.06 15.07
N ILE A 726 -28.46 -21.83 14.02
CA ILE A 726 -29.16 -20.56 13.79
C ILE A 726 -30.22 -20.33 14.88
N ASN A 727 -31.02 -21.34 15.21
CA ASN A 727 -32.03 -21.24 16.27
C ASN A 727 -31.43 -20.93 17.65
N GLU A 728 -30.23 -21.46 17.94
CA GLU A 728 -29.51 -21.23 19.20
C GLU A 728 -28.68 -19.92 19.19
N SER A 729 -28.65 -19.23 18.05
CA SER A 729 -27.95 -17.95 17.90
C SER A 729 -28.87 -16.76 18.21
N LYS A 730 -28.28 -15.56 18.24
CA LYS A 730 -29.00 -14.29 18.34
C LYS A 730 -29.18 -13.61 16.96
N ILE A 731 -29.31 -14.40 15.89
CA ILE A 731 -29.54 -13.87 14.54
C ILE A 731 -30.97 -13.35 14.44
N ASP A 732 -31.11 -12.06 14.12
CA ASP A 732 -32.40 -11.38 13.94
C ASP A 732 -32.83 -11.36 12.48
N ARG A 733 -31.86 -11.16 11.57
CA ARG A 733 -32.07 -11.11 10.12
C ARG A 733 -31.20 -12.16 9.44
N LEU A 734 -31.82 -13.11 8.75
CA LEU A 734 -31.14 -14.19 8.06
C LEU A 734 -31.34 -14.09 6.55
N TYR A 735 -30.24 -13.90 5.83
CA TYR A 735 -30.16 -14.03 4.39
C TYR A 735 -29.52 -15.38 4.04
N THR A 736 -30.02 -16.03 3.00
CA THR A 736 -29.52 -17.33 2.55
C THR A 736 -29.28 -17.37 1.05
N THR A 737 -28.36 -18.22 0.60
CA THR A 737 -28.04 -18.45 -0.82
C THR A 737 -27.51 -19.87 -1.03
N GLY A 738 -27.69 -20.41 -2.23
CA GLY A 738 -27.25 -21.74 -2.61
C GLY A 738 -28.25 -22.84 -2.32
N ASN A 739 -27.96 -24.01 -2.88
CA ASN A 739 -28.84 -25.18 -2.87
C ASN A 739 -29.16 -25.67 -1.45
N TYR A 740 -30.34 -26.28 -1.30
CA TYR A 740 -30.79 -27.00 -0.10
C TYR A 740 -30.99 -26.15 1.16
N MET A 741 -30.98 -24.82 1.03
CA MET A 741 -31.28 -23.91 2.15
C MET A 741 -32.74 -24.01 2.63
N ASN A 742 -33.63 -24.60 1.84
CA ASN A 742 -34.98 -24.93 2.29
C ASN A 742 -34.98 -25.86 3.52
N TYR A 743 -34.05 -26.81 3.62
CA TYR A 743 -33.93 -27.62 4.84
C TYR A 743 -33.55 -26.80 6.07
N VAL A 744 -32.88 -25.66 5.89
CA VAL A 744 -32.61 -24.73 6.98
C VAL A 744 -33.89 -24.01 7.37
N THR A 745 -34.55 -23.36 6.39
CA THR A 745 -35.75 -22.55 6.64
C THR A 745 -36.91 -23.36 7.21
N ASP A 746 -37.12 -24.58 6.73
CA ASP A 746 -38.19 -25.48 7.19
C ASP A 746 -37.98 -25.97 8.63
N ASN A 747 -36.74 -25.89 9.16
CA ASN A 747 -36.37 -26.32 10.51
C ASN A 747 -36.07 -25.15 11.48
N LEU A 748 -36.36 -23.91 11.08
CA LEU A 748 -36.30 -22.77 12.00
C LEU A 748 -37.48 -22.81 12.96
N LYS A 749 -37.19 -22.73 14.26
CA LYS A 749 -38.20 -22.73 15.33
C LYS A 749 -38.62 -21.33 15.74
N ASN A 750 -37.73 -20.34 15.55
CA ASN A 750 -37.98 -18.96 15.92
C ASN A 750 -38.64 -18.23 14.74
N SER A 751 -39.96 -18.05 14.81
CA SER A 751 -40.74 -17.32 13.80
C SER A 751 -40.41 -15.83 13.70
N ASN A 752 -39.66 -15.27 14.66
CA ASN A 752 -39.27 -13.86 14.65
C ASN A 752 -38.02 -13.59 13.80
N ILE A 753 -37.30 -14.62 13.37
CA ILE A 753 -36.17 -14.45 12.44
C ILE A 753 -36.74 -14.08 11.08
N HIS A 754 -36.39 -12.91 10.57
CA HIS A 754 -36.77 -12.54 9.20
C HIS A 754 -35.84 -13.21 8.21
N VAL A 755 -36.39 -14.06 7.34
CA VAL A 755 -35.62 -14.85 6.39
C VAL A 755 -35.83 -14.34 4.97
N THR A 756 -34.74 -14.14 4.23
CA THR A 756 -34.76 -13.83 2.79
C THR A 756 -33.79 -14.76 2.07
N HIS A 757 -34.19 -15.30 0.92
CA HIS A 757 -33.34 -16.11 0.06
C HIS A 757 -33.11 -15.41 -1.28
N SER A 758 -31.87 -15.37 -1.76
CA SER A 758 -31.54 -14.90 -3.11
C SER A 758 -30.21 -15.48 -3.55
N ASP A 759 -30.09 -15.82 -4.83
CA ASP A 759 -28.81 -16.18 -5.47
C ASP A 759 -28.20 -15.02 -6.26
N ASP A 760 -28.83 -13.85 -6.23
CA ASP A 760 -28.26 -12.60 -6.74
C ASP A 760 -27.32 -11.99 -5.70
N LEU A 761 -26.01 -12.20 -5.89
CA LEU A 761 -24.96 -11.69 -5.01
C LEU A 761 -24.91 -10.16 -4.95
N ASP A 762 -25.35 -9.46 -6.00
CA ASP A 762 -25.32 -8.00 -6.07
C ASP A 762 -26.45 -7.41 -5.25
N TYR A 763 -27.64 -8.01 -5.38
CA TYR A 763 -28.78 -7.73 -4.52
C TYR A 763 -28.42 -7.98 -3.05
N LEU A 764 -27.87 -9.16 -2.72
CA LEU A 764 -27.48 -9.50 -1.35
C LEU A 764 -26.50 -8.47 -0.76
N ALA A 765 -25.49 -8.07 -1.51
CA ALA A 765 -24.53 -7.06 -1.05
C ALA A 765 -25.21 -5.72 -0.72
N GLN A 766 -26.08 -5.24 -1.60
CA GLN A 766 -26.78 -3.96 -1.43
C GLN A 766 -27.76 -4.01 -0.25
N THR A 767 -28.53 -5.09 -0.14
CA THR A 767 -29.51 -5.28 0.94
C THR A 767 -28.83 -5.42 2.30
N LEU A 768 -27.81 -6.26 2.42
CA LEU A 768 -27.06 -6.42 3.68
C LEU A 768 -26.40 -5.12 4.12
N TYR A 769 -25.78 -4.38 3.19
CA TYR A 769 -25.20 -3.09 3.50
C TYR A 769 -26.26 -2.10 3.97
N SER A 770 -27.47 -2.12 3.42
CA SER A 770 -28.55 -1.19 3.82
C SER A 770 -29.18 -1.55 5.17
N GLU A 771 -29.33 -2.85 5.47
CA GLU A 771 -30.02 -3.37 6.66
C GLU A 771 -29.27 -3.12 7.99
N VAL A 772 -27.93 -3.12 7.97
CA VAL A 772 -27.09 -3.01 9.18
C VAL A 772 -26.94 -1.56 9.66
N GLN A 773 -26.85 -1.34 10.96
CA GLN A 773 -26.62 -0.03 11.59
C GLN A 773 -25.48 -0.10 12.62
N GLY A 774 -24.96 1.05 13.06
CA GLY A 774 -23.92 1.09 14.08
C GLY A 774 -24.31 0.30 15.34
N GLY A 775 -23.38 -0.50 15.85
CA GLY A 775 -23.61 -1.46 16.94
C GLY A 775 -23.97 -2.87 16.48
N ASP A 776 -24.44 -3.05 15.24
CA ASP A 776 -24.79 -4.38 14.69
C ASP A 776 -23.55 -5.22 14.36
N LEU A 777 -23.77 -6.54 14.28
CA LEU A 777 -22.82 -7.49 13.69
C LEU A 777 -23.36 -8.00 12.35
N LEU A 778 -22.61 -7.76 11.28
CA LEU A 778 -22.75 -8.47 10.01
C LEU A 778 -21.94 -9.76 10.06
N PHE A 779 -22.55 -10.90 9.78
CA PHE A 779 -21.88 -12.21 9.73
C PHE A 779 -22.09 -12.87 8.36
N ILE A 780 -21.02 -13.20 7.64
CA ILE A 780 -21.12 -13.86 6.33
C ILE A 780 -20.34 -15.16 6.35
N ILE A 781 -20.99 -16.29 6.04
CA ILE A 781 -20.35 -17.60 5.96
C ILE A 781 -21.01 -18.47 4.88
N GLY A 782 -20.22 -19.27 4.17
CA GLY A 782 -20.75 -20.22 3.19
C GLY A 782 -19.66 -20.98 2.46
N ASN A 783 -20.04 -22.04 1.75
CA ASN A 783 -19.08 -22.84 1.00
C ASN A 783 -18.38 -22.01 -0.11
N ALA A 784 -17.11 -22.28 -0.35
CA ALA A 784 -16.25 -21.50 -1.25
C ALA A 784 -16.79 -21.41 -2.70
N TYR A 785 -17.53 -22.41 -3.19
CA TYR A 785 -18.10 -22.39 -4.54
C TYR A 785 -19.18 -21.32 -4.76
N LEU A 786 -19.74 -20.77 -3.68
CA LEU A 786 -20.75 -19.71 -3.74
C LEU A 786 -20.15 -18.33 -4.00
N TYR A 787 -18.82 -18.20 -3.93
CA TYR A 787 -18.09 -16.95 -4.15
C TYR A 787 -18.58 -15.78 -3.27
N LEU A 788 -19.02 -16.04 -2.03
CA LEU A 788 -19.54 -15.01 -1.11
C LEU A 788 -18.49 -13.94 -0.76
N GLY A 789 -17.20 -14.21 -0.99
CA GLY A 789 -16.16 -13.20 -0.96
C GLY A 789 -16.46 -11.96 -1.81
N ARG A 790 -17.17 -12.13 -2.94
CA ARG A 790 -17.61 -10.99 -3.78
C ARG A 790 -18.59 -10.08 -3.06
N VAL A 791 -19.47 -10.64 -2.24
CA VAL A 791 -20.44 -9.88 -1.43
C VAL A 791 -19.70 -9.08 -0.37
N ALA A 792 -18.80 -9.73 0.38
CA ALA A 792 -17.95 -9.10 1.38
C ALA A 792 -17.13 -7.94 0.78
N ASP A 793 -16.46 -8.18 -0.35
CA ASP A 793 -15.63 -7.17 -1.03
C ASP A 793 -16.46 -5.99 -1.55
N LYS A 794 -17.71 -6.21 -1.98
CA LYS A 794 -18.64 -5.13 -2.40
C LYS A 794 -19.09 -4.30 -1.21
N ILE A 795 -19.49 -4.94 -0.12
CA ILE A 795 -19.91 -4.27 1.12
C ILE A 795 -18.81 -3.34 1.64
N LEU A 796 -17.56 -3.80 1.66
CA LEU A 796 -16.41 -2.99 2.09
C LEU A 796 -16.08 -1.81 1.16
N LYS A 797 -16.55 -1.84 -0.09
CA LYS A 797 -16.38 -0.75 -1.07
C LYS A 797 -17.52 0.26 -1.04
N PHE A 798 -18.68 -0.10 -0.50
CA PHE A 798 -19.76 0.86 -0.34
C PHE A 798 -19.34 1.98 0.61
N LYS A 799 -19.76 3.18 0.27
CA LYS A 799 -19.61 4.37 1.11
C LYS A 799 -20.98 4.75 1.59
N ASP A 800 -21.07 5.14 2.86
CA ASP A 800 -22.28 5.76 3.37
C ASP A 800 -22.44 7.11 2.67
N LYS A 801 -23.53 7.24 1.91
CA LYS A 801 -23.86 8.44 1.14
C LYS A 801 -25.03 9.22 1.75
N SER A 802 -25.57 8.76 2.89
CA SER A 802 -26.68 9.43 3.57
C SER A 802 -26.26 10.82 4.04
N LYS A 803 -27.06 11.83 3.70
CA LYS A 803 -26.85 13.21 4.17
C LYS A 803 -27.50 13.50 5.53
N TYR A 804 -28.24 12.55 6.14
CA TYR A 804 -29.02 12.77 7.37
C TYR A 804 -28.26 12.89 8.69
N ASP A 805 -28.24 14.10 9.25
CA ASP A 805 -28.12 14.48 10.67
C ASP A 805 -28.23 13.47 11.86
N SER A 806 -27.59 12.30 12.00
CA SER A 806 -27.90 11.43 13.16
C SER A 806 -27.64 12.04 14.56
N SER A 807 -26.86 13.12 14.68
CA SER A 807 -26.73 13.87 15.95
C SER A 807 -28.04 14.56 16.38
N ILE A 808 -28.98 14.70 15.44
CA ILE A 808 -30.23 15.42 15.58
C ILE A 808 -31.25 14.72 16.48
N ASP A 809 -31.17 13.39 16.55
CA ASP A 809 -32.08 12.57 17.35
C ASP A 809 -31.92 12.86 18.87
N GLY A 810 -30.87 13.58 19.27
CA GLY A 810 -30.65 14.08 20.63
C GLY A 810 -31.21 15.48 20.95
N TYR A 811 -31.79 16.21 19.99
CA TYR A 811 -32.41 17.52 20.24
C TYR A 811 -33.87 17.35 20.67
N GLU A 812 -34.36 18.18 21.62
CA GLU A 812 -35.78 18.24 22.01
C GLU A 812 -36.65 18.87 20.90
N LEU A 813 -36.87 18.13 19.82
CA LEU A 813 -37.63 18.58 18.66
C LEU A 813 -39.05 18.05 18.69
N SER A 814 -39.97 18.85 18.12
CA SER A 814 -41.28 18.32 17.79
C SER A 814 -41.14 17.24 16.71
N THR A 815 -41.95 16.18 16.78
CA THR A 815 -41.98 15.12 15.75
C THR A 815 -42.18 15.71 14.35
N LYS A 816 -42.92 16.82 14.25
CA LYS A 816 -43.21 17.52 13.00
C LYS A 816 -41.98 18.18 12.38
N ASP A 817 -41.07 18.75 13.18
CA ASP A 817 -39.89 19.43 12.66
C ASP A 817 -38.77 18.45 12.31
N LEU A 818 -38.64 17.35 13.07
CA LEU A 818 -37.76 16.24 12.69
C LEU A 818 -38.20 15.61 11.36
N LEU A 819 -39.51 15.41 11.18
CA LEU A 819 -40.06 14.89 9.94
C LEU A 819 -39.76 15.82 8.76
N LYS A 820 -39.96 17.14 8.92
CA LYS A 820 -39.62 18.12 7.88
C LYS A 820 -38.14 18.11 7.53
N TYR A 821 -37.25 18.01 8.51
CA TYR A 821 -35.81 17.93 8.27
C TYR A 821 -35.45 16.66 7.49
N LYS A 822 -35.93 15.50 7.92
CA LYS A 822 -35.70 14.23 7.21
C LYS A 822 -36.23 14.31 5.77
N THR A 823 -37.44 14.83 5.56
CA THR A 823 -38.05 14.93 4.22
C THR A 823 -37.29 15.89 3.32
N MET A 824 -36.74 16.96 3.88
CA MET A 824 -35.85 17.87 3.17
C MET A 824 -34.55 17.17 2.73
N ILE A 825 -33.95 16.32 3.57
CA ILE A 825 -32.79 15.51 3.18
C ILE A 825 -33.14 14.59 2.01
N VAL A 826 -34.30 13.92 2.06
CA VAL A 826 -34.77 13.05 0.96
C VAL A 826 -34.98 13.86 -0.33
N LEU A 827 -35.54 15.07 -0.25
CA LEU A 827 -35.72 15.94 -1.42
C LEU A 827 -34.39 16.29 -2.10
N ASP A 828 -33.39 16.67 -1.31
CA ASP A 828 -32.04 16.95 -1.82
C ASP A 828 -31.37 15.69 -2.41
N GLU A 829 -31.48 14.54 -1.75
CA GLU A 829 -30.92 13.26 -2.24
C GLU A 829 -31.54 12.85 -3.59
N VAL A 830 -32.86 13.00 -3.74
CA VAL A 830 -33.60 12.70 -4.97
C VAL A 830 -33.21 13.65 -6.11
N GLU A 831 -33.11 14.96 -5.84
CA GLU A 831 -32.62 15.94 -6.82
C GLU A 831 -31.16 15.66 -7.25
N ASN A 832 -30.36 15.09 -6.34
CA ASN A 832 -28.99 14.61 -6.61
C ASN A 832 -28.93 13.18 -7.17
N LYS A 833 -30.04 12.67 -7.73
CA LYS A 833 -30.14 11.39 -8.47
C LYS A 833 -29.98 10.13 -7.61
N ILE A 834 -30.21 10.21 -6.30
CA ILE A 834 -30.37 9.00 -5.47
C ILE A 834 -31.81 8.50 -5.65
N PRO A 835 -32.04 7.19 -5.91
CA PRO A 835 -33.39 6.66 -6.05
C PRO A 835 -34.28 6.96 -4.83
N LEU A 836 -35.55 7.32 -5.08
CA LEU A 836 -36.48 7.73 -4.02
C LEU A 836 -36.67 6.62 -2.99
N GLU A 837 -36.84 5.37 -3.42
CA GLU A 837 -37.02 4.23 -2.52
C GLU A 837 -35.83 4.03 -1.58
N ILE A 838 -34.61 4.23 -2.10
CA ILE A 838 -33.38 4.13 -1.31
C ILE A 838 -33.28 5.29 -0.33
N SER A 839 -33.61 6.51 -0.77
CA SER A 839 -33.57 7.71 0.08
C SER A 839 -34.60 7.63 1.20
N LEU A 840 -35.84 7.23 0.93
CA LEU A 840 -36.87 7.02 1.95
C LEU A 840 -36.44 5.98 3.00
N LEU A 841 -35.85 4.86 2.54
CA LEU A 841 -35.37 3.80 3.42
C LEU A 841 -34.20 4.26 4.30
N ASN A 842 -33.22 4.94 3.71
CA ASN A 842 -32.05 5.47 4.42
C ASN A 842 -32.42 6.48 5.52
N ASN A 843 -33.49 7.26 5.29
CA ASN A 843 -33.90 8.35 6.18
C ASN A 843 -35.09 7.98 7.09
N ALA A 844 -35.60 6.74 6.99
CA ALA A 844 -36.76 6.26 7.74
C ALA A 844 -38.03 7.13 7.58
N ILE A 845 -38.38 7.47 6.34
CA ILE A 845 -39.56 8.29 6.01
C ILE A 845 -40.58 7.46 5.23
N SER A 846 -41.87 7.60 5.56
CA SER A 846 -42.96 6.99 4.81
C SER A 846 -43.22 7.72 3.49
N LYS A 847 -43.86 7.05 2.52
CA LYS A 847 -44.23 7.72 1.26
C LYS A 847 -45.27 8.81 1.48
N GLU A 848 -46.13 8.64 2.48
CA GLU A 848 -47.19 9.58 2.86
C GLU A 848 -46.60 10.87 3.45
N ASP A 849 -45.64 10.77 4.38
CA ASP A 849 -44.99 11.92 5.00
C ASP A 849 -44.15 12.72 4.00
N TYR A 850 -43.49 12.03 3.07
CA TYR A 850 -42.79 12.67 1.96
C TYR A 850 -43.77 13.48 1.10
N LYS A 851 -44.92 12.88 0.76
CA LYS A 851 -45.94 13.50 -0.10
C LYS A 851 -46.54 14.77 0.51
N GLU A 852 -46.88 14.75 1.80
CA GLU A 852 -47.47 15.91 2.51
C GLU A 852 -46.65 17.20 2.34
N ILE A 853 -45.32 17.07 2.38
CA ILE A 853 -44.40 18.21 2.25
C ILE A 853 -44.21 18.58 0.78
N THR A 854 -44.08 17.60 -0.11
CA THR A 854 -43.87 17.86 -1.54
C THR A 854 -45.09 18.44 -2.27
N ASP A 855 -46.29 18.21 -1.75
CA ASP A 855 -47.52 18.85 -2.25
C ASP A 855 -47.49 20.37 -2.02
N LYS A 856 -46.73 20.84 -1.03
CA LYS A 856 -46.56 22.27 -0.71
C LYS A 856 -45.28 22.87 -1.32
N TYR A 857 -44.22 22.07 -1.46
CA TYR A 857 -42.91 22.51 -1.96
C TYR A 857 -42.40 21.55 -3.02
N SER A 858 -42.36 22.00 -4.27
CA SER A 858 -42.05 21.12 -5.41
C SER A 858 -40.57 20.79 -5.56
N THR A 859 -39.68 21.60 -4.97
CA THR A 859 -38.22 21.41 -5.02
C THR A 859 -37.57 21.68 -3.66
N PHE A 860 -36.37 21.14 -3.45
CA PHE A 860 -35.51 21.43 -2.30
C PHE A 860 -35.21 22.93 -2.18
N THR A 861 -35.06 23.62 -3.32
CA THR A 861 -34.88 25.07 -3.39
C THR A 861 -36.10 25.85 -2.90
N ASP A 862 -37.31 25.42 -3.25
CA ASP A 862 -38.54 26.09 -2.82
C ASP A 862 -38.76 25.97 -1.31
N LEU A 863 -38.46 24.78 -0.75
CA LEU A 863 -38.54 24.54 0.69
C LEU A 863 -37.56 25.44 1.46
N ARG A 864 -36.29 25.47 1.04
CA ARG A 864 -35.26 26.33 1.68
C ARG A 864 -35.59 27.82 1.56
N ALA A 865 -36.08 28.27 0.40
CA ALA A 865 -36.49 29.66 0.21
C ALA A 865 -37.64 30.07 1.15
N SER A 866 -38.63 29.19 1.34
CA SER A 866 -39.74 29.41 2.28
C SER A 866 -39.25 29.51 3.73
N MET A 867 -38.28 28.68 4.12
CA MET A 867 -37.68 28.73 5.45
C MET A 867 -36.94 30.05 5.70
N LEU A 868 -36.08 30.48 4.77
CA LEU A 868 -35.34 31.75 4.89
C LEU A 868 -36.28 32.97 4.94
N MET A 869 -37.36 32.95 4.16
CA MET A 869 -38.42 33.95 4.23
C MET A 869 -39.05 34.03 5.63
N ASN A 870 -39.41 32.89 6.20
CA ASN A 870 -40.03 32.85 7.52
C ASN A 870 -39.05 33.30 8.61
N PHE A 871 -37.77 32.97 8.48
CA PHE A 871 -36.73 33.46 9.38
C PHE A 871 -36.71 34.99 9.47
N PHE A 872 -36.67 35.71 8.34
CA PHE A 872 -36.66 37.18 8.36
C PHE A 872 -37.97 37.78 8.89
N LYS A 873 -39.12 37.13 8.64
CA LYS A 873 -40.40 37.56 9.24
C LYS A 873 -40.39 37.43 10.76
N SER A 874 -39.98 36.26 11.27
CA SER A 874 -39.86 36.03 12.71
C SER A 874 -38.85 36.98 13.35
N LEU A 875 -37.74 37.26 12.66
CA LEU A 875 -36.73 38.21 13.10
C LEU A 875 -37.30 39.63 13.22
N ASP A 876 -38.03 40.10 12.21
CA ASP A 876 -38.69 41.41 12.22
C ASP A 876 -39.70 41.52 13.37
N GLU A 877 -40.52 40.50 13.58
CA GLU A 877 -41.50 40.42 14.66
C GLU A 877 -40.81 40.45 16.04
N ASP A 878 -39.76 39.65 16.21
CA ASP A 878 -39.04 39.51 17.49
C ASP A 878 -38.32 40.80 17.89
N ILE A 879 -37.53 41.39 16.97
CA ILE A 879 -36.82 42.66 17.23
C ILE A 879 -37.82 43.78 17.52
N CYS A 880 -38.88 43.93 16.72
CA CYS A 880 -39.83 45.04 16.92
C CYS A 880 -40.69 44.86 18.17
N SER A 881 -40.94 43.63 18.61
CA SER A 881 -41.78 43.35 19.78
C SER A 881 -40.99 43.43 21.09
N ASN A 882 -39.71 43.05 21.07
CA ASN A 882 -38.88 42.95 22.28
C ASN A 882 -37.99 44.18 22.51
N THR A 883 -37.97 45.14 21.58
CA THR A 883 -37.08 46.32 21.63
C THR A 883 -37.82 47.60 21.32
N LYS A 884 -37.13 48.75 21.41
CA LYS A 884 -37.66 50.04 20.94
C LYS A 884 -37.41 50.29 19.44
N PHE A 885 -36.76 49.36 18.76
CA PHE A 885 -36.37 49.55 17.37
C PHE A 885 -37.61 49.45 16.48
N LYS A 886 -37.54 50.14 15.34
CA LYS A 886 -38.62 50.13 14.35
C LYS A 886 -38.09 49.58 13.04
N SER A 887 -38.75 48.58 12.49
CA SER A 887 -38.49 48.16 11.11
C SER A 887 -38.77 49.34 10.17
N VAL A 888 -37.80 49.61 9.30
CA VAL A 888 -37.89 50.64 8.25
C VAL A 888 -37.88 50.01 6.86
N ASN A 889 -38.19 48.72 6.78
CA ASN A 889 -38.16 47.93 5.55
C ASN A 889 -39.08 48.50 4.46
N ASP A 890 -40.28 48.99 4.81
CA ASP A 890 -41.22 49.56 3.84
C ASP A 890 -40.76 50.92 3.30
N ASP A 891 -40.21 51.79 4.15
CA ASP A 891 -39.56 53.05 3.73
C ASP A 891 -38.43 52.78 2.73
N ILE A 892 -37.60 51.77 2.98
CA ILE A 892 -36.48 51.38 2.11
C ILE A 892 -36.98 50.82 0.77
N LYS A 893 -38.09 50.06 0.76
CA LYS A 893 -38.72 49.59 -0.49
C LYS A 893 -39.15 50.76 -1.36
N GLU A 894 -39.78 51.76 -0.75
CA GLU A 894 -40.40 52.88 -1.46
C GLU A 894 -39.39 53.93 -1.95
N THR A 895 -38.19 54.00 -1.35
CA THR A 895 -37.14 54.99 -1.69
C THR A 895 -36.13 54.53 -2.75
N GLY A 896 -36.41 53.42 -3.44
CA GLY A 896 -35.58 52.88 -4.53
C GLY A 896 -34.53 51.85 -4.10
N ASN A 897 -34.58 51.39 -2.84
CA ASN A 897 -33.68 50.39 -2.27
C ASN A 897 -34.39 49.02 -2.04
N ALA A 898 -35.51 48.75 -2.73
CA ALA A 898 -36.29 47.51 -2.59
C ALA A 898 -35.49 46.21 -2.81
N SER A 899 -34.41 46.25 -3.59
CA SER A 899 -33.54 45.09 -3.82
C SER A 899 -32.80 44.59 -2.58
N TYR A 900 -32.73 45.40 -1.53
CA TYR A 900 -32.07 45.06 -0.26
C TYR A 900 -33.02 44.45 0.77
N ILE A 901 -34.33 44.45 0.52
CA ILE A 901 -35.30 43.86 1.44
C ILE A 901 -35.64 42.43 1.01
N TYR A 902 -35.69 41.53 1.98
CA TYR A 902 -36.06 40.14 1.73
C TYR A 902 -37.46 40.02 1.09
N ASN A 903 -37.58 39.16 0.09
CA ASN A 903 -38.86 38.75 -0.50
C ASN A 903 -38.75 37.35 -1.15
N GLU A 904 -39.88 36.80 -1.58
CA GLU A 904 -39.98 35.40 -2.01
C GLU A 904 -39.13 35.15 -3.25
N THR A 905 -39.23 36.06 -4.22
CA THR A 905 -38.43 36.02 -5.45
C THR A 905 -36.93 36.08 -5.16
N TYR A 906 -36.50 36.90 -4.19
CA TYR A 906 -35.08 37.00 -3.85
C TYR A 906 -34.56 35.80 -3.08
N CYS A 907 -35.33 35.25 -2.13
CA CYS A 907 -34.95 34.02 -1.43
C CYS A 907 -34.79 32.85 -2.41
N GLN A 908 -35.72 32.69 -3.35
CA GLN A 908 -35.66 31.63 -4.35
C GLN A 908 -34.50 31.84 -5.35
N LYS A 909 -34.28 33.08 -5.82
CA LYS A 909 -33.14 33.41 -6.70
C LYS A 909 -31.79 33.20 -6.01
N TRP A 910 -31.71 33.44 -4.70
CA TRP A 910 -30.49 33.27 -3.93
C TRP A 910 -30.04 31.81 -3.91
N PHE A 911 -30.92 30.89 -3.49
CA PHE A 911 -30.62 29.45 -3.53
C PHE A 911 -30.35 28.94 -4.95
N ASN A 912 -31.17 29.34 -5.94
CA ASN A 912 -30.93 28.98 -7.34
C ASN A 912 -29.56 29.44 -7.88
N ASN A 913 -29.08 30.60 -7.45
CA ASN A 913 -27.77 31.10 -7.84
C ASN A 913 -26.64 30.34 -7.15
N LEU A 914 -26.81 30.00 -5.87
CA LEU A 914 -25.86 29.21 -5.09
C LEU A 914 -25.71 27.81 -5.65
N ASP A 915 -26.81 27.11 -5.91
CA ASP A 915 -26.78 25.72 -6.41
C ASP A 915 -26.17 25.63 -7.81
N LYS A 916 -26.33 26.66 -8.65
CA LYS A 916 -25.76 26.68 -10.02
C LYS A 916 -24.26 26.93 -10.04
N LYS A 917 -23.72 27.72 -9.10
CA LYS A 917 -22.30 28.11 -9.04
C LYS A 917 -21.86 28.37 -7.59
N PRO A 918 -21.50 27.32 -6.83
CA PRO A 918 -21.14 27.42 -5.41
C PRO A 918 -19.94 28.36 -5.16
N ASP A 919 -19.03 28.46 -6.13
CA ASP A 919 -17.77 29.19 -6.01
C ASP A 919 -17.82 30.64 -6.52
N LEU A 920 -18.98 31.14 -6.97
CA LEU A 920 -19.07 32.50 -7.46
C LEU A 920 -19.40 33.51 -6.35
N PRO A 921 -18.61 34.58 -6.18
CA PRO A 921 -18.97 35.70 -5.31
C PRO A 921 -20.06 36.55 -6.01
N LYS A 922 -21.32 36.09 -5.97
CA LYS A 922 -22.45 36.86 -6.50
C LYS A 922 -23.14 37.67 -5.40
N LYS A 923 -23.16 38.97 -5.67
CA LYS A 923 -23.54 40.12 -4.85
C LYS A 923 -25.07 40.26 -4.71
N GLN A 924 -25.78 39.22 -4.28
CA GLN A 924 -27.17 39.38 -3.88
C GLN A 924 -27.22 39.49 -2.37
N LEU A 925 -27.67 40.64 -1.89
CA LEU A 925 -27.63 41.03 -0.50
C LEU A 925 -29.01 41.56 -0.14
N PHE A 926 -29.73 40.81 0.67
CA PHE A 926 -31.04 41.23 1.16
C PHE A 926 -31.23 40.82 2.61
N GLY A 927 -32.10 41.54 3.30
CA GLY A 927 -32.43 41.28 4.68
C GLY A 927 -33.37 42.33 5.22
N SER A 928 -33.14 42.73 6.46
CA SER A 928 -33.98 43.65 7.22
C SER A 928 -33.18 44.78 7.84
N PHE A 929 -33.84 45.93 8.03
CA PHE A 929 -33.26 47.17 8.54
C PHE A 929 -34.11 47.77 9.64
N TYR A 930 -33.45 48.25 10.69
CA TYR A 930 -34.07 48.73 11.91
C TYR A 930 -33.51 50.10 12.31
N TYR A 931 -34.42 51.02 12.59
CA TYR A 931 -34.09 52.31 13.19
C TYR A 931 -34.05 52.18 14.71
N PHE A 932 -32.90 52.51 15.29
CA PHE A 932 -32.63 52.39 16.73
C PHE A 932 -32.45 53.74 17.44
N GLY A 933 -32.68 54.86 16.75
CA GLY A 933 -32.62 56.21 17.33
C GLY A 933 -31.36 57.02 17.00
N ASP A 934 -30.46 56.47 16.18
CA ASP A 934 -29.26 57.15 15.70
C ASP A 934 -29.55 58.09 14.52
N ASP A 935 -28.86 59.23 14.46
CA ASP A 935 -29.09 60.29 13.49
C ASP A 935 -28.48 60.02 12.10
N LYS A 936 -27.58 59.04 11.98
CA LYS A 936 -26.84 58.72 10.74
C LYS A 936 -26.96 57.26 10.29
N TYR A 937 -27.15 56.33 11.21
CA TYR A 937 -27.02 54.90 10.94
C TYR A 937 -28.29 54.08 11.24
N LEU A 938 -28.51 53.03 10.46
CA LEU A 938 -29.48 51.96 10.72
C LEU A 938 -28.74 50.68 11.08
N LEU A 939 -29.37 49.85 11.92
CA LEU A 939 -28.96 48.47 12.13
C LEU A 939 -29.53 47.63 10.98
N HIS A 940 -28.74 46.71 10.42
CA HIS A 940 -29.23 45.75 9.43
C HIS A 940 -28.81 44.33 9.76
N VAL A 941 -29.66 43.37 9.39
CA VAL A 941 -29.37 41.93 9.40
C VAL A 941 -29.61 41.41 7.99
N GLU A 942 -28.62 40.77 7.39
CA GLU A 942 -28.70 40.38 5.99
C GLU A 942 -28.13 38.99 5.68
N ALA A 943 -28.67 38.37 4.64
CA ALA A 943 -28.12 37.18 4.03
C ALA A 943 -27.14 37.60 2.90
N ALA A 944 -25.86 37.27 3.09
CA ALA A 944 -24.83 37.43 2.07
C ALA A 944 -24.64 36.14 1.26
N THR A 945 -23.54 36.00 0.51
CA THR A 945 -23.32 34.83 -0.35
C THR A 945 -23.39 33.52 0.43
N MET A 946 -22.72 33.44 1.58
CA MET A 946 -22.69 32.21 2.37
C MET A 946 -23.13 32.34 3.82
N ASN A 947 -23.15 33.57 4.32
CA ASN A 947 -23.17 33.85 5.74
C ASN A 947 -24.24 34.88 6.05
N LEU A 948 -24.66 34.92 7.31
CA LEU A 948 -25.50 36.01 7.81
C LEU A 948 -24.61 37.11 8.38
N HIS A 949 -24.95 38.37 8.13
CA HIS A 949 -24.25 39.51 8.69
C HIS A 949 -25.17 40.39 9.51
N ILE A 950 -24.63 40.97 10.57
CA ILE A 950 -25.25 42.04 11.35
C ILE A 950 -24.34 43.26 11.32
N GLY A 951 -24.89 44.44 11.07
CA GLY A 951 -24.06 45.61 10.82
C GLY A 951 -24.78 46.94 10.83
N PHE A 952 -24.01 47.98 10.51
CA PHE A 952 -24.48 49.34 10.38
C PHE A 952 -24.41 49.80 8.93
N VAL A 953 -25.47 50.50 8.50
CA VAL A 953 -25.55 51.15 7.19
C VAL A 953 -25.94 52.61 7.35
N LYS A 954 -25.38 53.47 6.50
CA LYS A 954 -25.74 54.89 6.47
C LYS A 954 -27.07 55.12 5.77
N TYR A 955 -27.87 56.05 6.31
CA TYR A 955 -29.11 56.47 5.69
C TYR A 955 -29.20 57.98 5.51
N VAL A 956 -30.11 58.40 4.64
CA VAL A 956 -30.62 59.76 4.53
C VAL A 956 -32.14 59.73 4.53
N LYS A 957 -32.78 60.87 4.80
CA LYS A 957 -34.23 61.04 4.66
C LYS A 957 -34.56 61.63 3.29
N ASP A 958 -35.29 60.87 2.48
CA ASP A 958 -35.82 61.29 1.17
C ASP A 958 -37.34 61.47 1.32
N ASN A 959 -37.83 62.70 1.30
CA ASN A 959 -39.23 63.06 1.60
C ASN A 959 -39.77 62.45 2.92
N GLY A 960 -38.93 62.43 3.96
CA GLY A 960 -39.29 61.91 5.29
C GLY A 960 -39.14 60.39 5.45
N LYS A 961 -38.89 59.64 4.37
CA LYS A 961 -38.70 58.18 4.39
C LYS A 961 -37.21 57.81 4.45
N PHE A 962 -36.89 56.69 5.10
CA PHE A 962 -35.52 56.18 5.19
C PHE A 962 -35.03 55.66 3.83
N LYS A 963 -33.86 56.15 3.41
CA LYS A 963 -33.17 55.71 2.19
C LYS A 963 -31.72 55.36 2.52
N VAL A 964 -31.33 54.12 2.27
CA VAL A 964 -29.96 53.65 2.54
C VAL A 964 -29.01 54.05 1.42
N ILE A 965 -27.83 54.54 1.80
CA ILE A 965 -26.84 55.04 0.85
C ILE A 965 -25.47 54.41 1.13
N LYS A 966 -24.57 54.59 0.16
CA LYS A 966 -23.21 54.06 0.22
C LYS A 966 -22.38 54.83 1.26
N MET A 967 -21.62 54.09 2.05
CA MET A 967 -20.69 54.64 3.04
C MET A 967 -19.29 54.93 2.47
N ASP A 968 -18.55 55.80 3.14
CA ASP A 968 -17.13 56.08 2.92
C ASP A 968 -16.26 55.24 3.87
N GLU A 969 -15.02 54.93 3.47
CA GLU A 969 -14.08 54.17 4.30
C GLU A 969 -13.65 54.96 5.55
N ASN A 970 -13.66 56.29 5.50
CA ASN A 970 -13.37 57.15 6.64
C ASN A 970 -14.46 57.12 7.72
N GLU A 971 -15.68 56.69 7.38
CA GLU A 971 -16.79 56.54 8.34
C GLU A 971 -16.62 55.28 9.21
N LYS A 972 -15.68 54.40 8.87
CA LYS A 972 -15.30 53.24 9.68
C LYS A 972 -14.87 53.66 11.09
N SER A 973 -13.97 54.63 11.19
CA SER A 973 -13.44 55.09 12.47
C SER A 973 -14.52 55.75 13.33
N GLU A 974 -15.50 56.41 12.73
CA GLU A 974 -16.64 57.01 13.44
C GLU A 974 -17.53 55.92 14.07
N ILE A 975 -17.85 54.86 13.33
CA ILE A 975 -18.66 53.75 13.84
C ILE A 975 -17.89 52.95 14.89
N GLU A 976 -16.61 52.70 14.66
CA GLU A 976 -15.73 52.07 15.66
C GLU A 976 -15.67 52.92 16.93
N GLU A 977 -15.48 54.24 16.85
CA GLU A 977 -15.48 55.10 18.04
C GLU A 977 -16.85 55.13 18.74
N LYS A 978 -17.94 55.28 17.98
CA LYS A 978 -19.31 55.45 18.52
C LYS A 978 -19.88 54.17 19.13
N PHE A 979 -19.55 53.00 18.59
CA PHE A 979 -20.16 51.72 18.97
C PHE A 979 -19.17 50.66 19.50
N SER A 980 -17.85 50.92 19.55
CA SER A 980 -16.86 49.94 20.07
C SER A 980 -17.01 49.61 21.54
N HIS A 981 -17.47 50.56 22.37
CA HIS A 981 -17.70 50.34 23.80
C HIS A 981 -18.95 49.50 24.08
N VAL A 982 -19.89 49.52 23.14
CA VAL A 982 -21.22 48.90 23.19
C VAL A 982 -21.16 47.47 22.65
N ILE A 983 -20.24 47.18 21.72
CA ILE A 983 -20.22 45.89 21.05
C ILE A 983 -18.79 45.33 21.02
N HIS A 984 -18.47 44.43 21.94
CA HIS A 984 -17.25 43.62 21.95
C HIS A 984 -17.20 42.57 20.82
N LEU A 985 -17.57 42.95 19.60
CA LEU A 985 -17.55 42.09 18.41
C LEU A 985 -16.66 42.71 17.32
N PRO A 986 -15.93 41.89 16.54
CA PRO A 986 -14.99 42.36 15.53
C PRO A 986 -15.71 42.77 14.25
N PHE A 987 -16.26 43.98 14.20
CA PHE A 987 -16.86 44.50 12.97
C PHE A 987 -15.81 44.73 11.88
N GLU A 988 -16.20 44.47 10.63
CA GLU A 988 -15.32 44.66 9.48
C GLU A 988 -16.01 45.50 8.40
N TYR A 989 -15.23 46.35 7.75
CA TYR A 989 -15.69 47.12 6.60
C TYR A 989 -15.78 46.23 5.37
N ARG A 990 -16.93 46.25 4.71
CA ARG A 990 -17.16 45.44 3.51
C ARG A 990 -17.01 46.30 2.26
N THR A 991 -16.31 45.79 1.26
CA THR A 991 -16.13 46.47 -0.03
C THR A 991 -17.29 46.24 -1.01
N TRP A 992 -18.31 45.48 -0.58
CA TRP A 992 -19.50 45.09 -1.33
C TRP A 992 -20.78 45.66 -0.68
N GLY A 993 -21.93 45.47 -1.34
CA GLY A 993 -23.19 46.07 -0.90
C GLY A 993 -23.15 47.60 -0.94
N LEU A 994 -23.61 48.24 0.13
CA LEU A 994 -23.54 49.70 0.33
C LEU A 994 -22.28 50.13 1.10
N LYS A 995 -21.23 49.29 1.11
CA LYS A 995 -20.02 49.49 1.91
C LYS A 995 -20.26 49.57 3.42
N TRP A 996 -21.16 48.73 3.93
CA TRP A 996 -21.49 48.66 5.36
C TRP A 996 -20.35 48.16 6.23
N PHE A 997 -20.55 48.29 7.54
CA PHE A 997 -19.69 47.78 8.58
C PHE A 997 -20.42 46.64 9.30
N SER A 998 -19.93 45.39 9.19
CA SER A 998 -20.68 44.22 9.67
C SER A 998 -19.81 43.13 10.27
N VAL A 999 -20.37 42.41 11.24
CA VAL A 999 -19.83 41.16 11.78
C VAL A 999 -20.39 39.99 10.97
N ASP A 1000 -19.54 39.01 10.69
CA ASP A 1000 -19.95 37.73 10.14
C ASP A 1000 -20.48 36.83 11.27
N CYS A 1001 -21.77 36.51 11.21
CA CYS A 1001 -22.44 35.69 12.22
C CYS A 1001 -22.35 34.18 11.93
N GLY A 1002 -21.63 33.79 10.87
CA GLY A 1002 -21.42 32.40 10.47
C GLY A 1002 -22.21 31.99 9.22
N ARG A 1003 -21.83 30.81 8.71
CA ARG A 1003 -22.36 30.22 7.48
C ARG A 1003 -23.79 29.71 7.69
N LEU A 1004 -24.71 30.08 6.80
CA LEU A 1004 -26.13 29.72 6.89
C LEU A 1004 -26.61 28.81 5.74
N ILE A 1005 -25.85 28.64 4.64
CA ILE A 1005 -26.40 28.09 3.38
C ILE A 1005 -26.91 26.65 3.46
N ASP A 1006 -26.17 25.76 4.13
CA ASP A 1006 -26.41 24.33 3.99
C ASP A 1006 -27.45 23.89 5.02
N PHE A 1007 -28.71 23.89 4.63
CA PHE A 1007 -29.79 23.43 5.49
C PHE A 1007 -29.79 21.91 5.66
N THR A 1008 -29.00 21.13 4.89
CA THR A 1008 -28.81 19.71 5.18
C THR A 1008 -27.98 19.50 6.44
N ASP A 1009 -27.21 20.51 6.87
CA ASP A 1009 -26.62 20.56 8.20
C ASP A 1009 -27.69 20.90 9.25
N ALA A 1010 -27.82 20.05 10.26
CA ALA A 1010 -28.84 20.20 11.29
C ALA A 1010 -28.73 21.53 12.06
N LYS A 1011 -27.51 21.99 12.36
CA LYS A 1011 -27.29 23.24 13.11
C LYS A 1011 -27.82 24.45 12.33
N ASN A 1012 -27.58 24.48 11.02
CA ASN A 1012 -28.09 25.55 10.15
C ASN A 1012 -29.61 25.47 9.99
N TYR A 1013 -30.17 24.27 9.81
CA TYR A 1013 -31.62 24.05 9.74
C TYR A 1013 -32.34 24.62 10.96
N PHE A 1014 -31.82 24.38 12.17
CA PHE A 1014 -32.45 24.91 13.39
C PHE A 1014 -32.26 26.40 13.59
N THR A 1015 -31.12 26.94 13.18
CA THR A 1015 -30.88 28.38 13.24
C THR A 1015 -31.95 29.18 12.48
N VAL A 1016 -32.50 28.60 11.41
CA VAL A 1016 -33.52 29.23 10.56
C VAL A 1016 -34.95 28.89 11.00
N THR A 1017 -35.18 27.76 11.67
CA THR A 1017 -36.53 27.32 12.06
C THR A 1017 -36.94 27.72 13.47
N ASP A 1018 -36.00 27.86 14.42
CA ASP A 1018 -36.25 28.35 15.77
C ASP A 1018 -35.14 29.34 16.16
N PHE A 1019 -35.38 30.62 15.86
CA PHE A 1019 -34.43 31.69 16.15
C PHE A 1019 -34.08 31.76 17.64
N SER A 1020 -35.06 31.55 18.53
CA SER A 1020 -34.91 31.74 19.98
C SER A 1020 -33.82 30.85 20.62
N LYS A 1021 -33.55 29.69 20.02
CA LYS A 1021 -32.57 28.70 20.49
C LYS A 1021 -31.24 28.72 19.71
N SER A 1022 -31.08 29.66 18.78
CA SER A 1022 -29.90 29.72 17.93
C SER A 1022 -28.76 30.52 18.58
N THR A 1023 -27.51 30.12 18.30
CA THR A 1023 -26.32 30.94 18.67
C THR A 1023 -26.32 32.32 17.99
N LEU A 1024 -27.09 32.48 16.92
CA LEU A 1024 -27.34 33.75 16.25
C LEU A 1024 -28.14 34.72 17.14
N ASN A 1025 -29.09 34.20 17.90
CA ASN A 1025 -29.86 34.98 18.87
C ASN A 1025 -28.97 35.53 19.98
N ASP A 1026 -27.94 34.81 20.42
CA ASP A 1026 -26.99 35.33 21.42
C ASP A 1026 -26.23 36.57 20.92
N ILE A 1027 -25.81 36.56 19.65
CA ILE A 1027 -25.09 37.68 19.03
C ILE A 1027 -26.06 38.85 18.81
N LEU A 1028 -27.23 38.58 18.23
CA LEU A 1028 -28.25 39.61 17.97
C LEU A 1028 -28.72 40.24 19.29
N SER A 1029 -29.06 39.43 20.28
CA SER A 1029 -29.50 39.88 21.61
C SER A 1029 -28.45 40.74 22.31
N LYS A 1030 -27.15 40.43 22.16
CA LYS A 1030 -26.08 41.29 22.70
C LYS A 1030 -26.04 42.65 21.99
N VAL A 1031 -26.05 42.65 20.66
CA VAL A 1031 -26.00 43.91 19.87
C VAL A 1031 -27.22 44.77 20.16
N VAL A 1032 -28.40 44.16 20.19
CA VAL A 1032 -29.68 44.82 20.43
C VAL A 1032 -29.84 45.31 21.88
N LYS A 1033 -29.26 44.62 22.87
CA LYS A 1033 -29.36 45.01 24.28
C LYS A 1033 -28.47 46.20 24.62
N GLU A 1034 -27.32 46.30 23.96
CA GLU A 1034 -26.32 47.34 24.21
C GLU A 1034 -26.68 48.64 23.47
N LEU A 1035 -27.29 48.54 22.28
CA LEU A 1035 -27.88 49.66 21.51
C LEU A 1035 -29.24 50.11 22.07
#